data_AF-A0AAN6Q3W1-F1
#
_entry.id   AF-A0AAN6Q3W1-F1
#
_cell.length_a   1.000
_cell.length_b   1.000
_cell.length_c   1.000
_cell.angle_alpha   90.00
_cell.angle_beta   90.00
_cell.angle_gamma   90.00
#
_symmetry.space_group_name_H-M   'P 1'
#
loop_
_entity.id
_entity.type
_entity.pdbx_description
1 polymer ?
#
loop_
_entity_poly.entity_id
_entity_poly.type
_entity_poly.pdbx_seq_one_letter_code
_entity_poly.pdbx_strand_id
1 'polypeptide(L)'
;MALGRVLALALVCHGVIAGPPALDAHSAPRTRKLHGRFLHITDFHPDEYYKVHSSTDEDDACHRGTGPAGPYGAETSDCDSPFSLVNATFDWIAANLKDTVDFVVWTGDSARHDRDEDLPRNADQVLGTNIWLADRFADLFAQDGGGMGLAIPVVPNFGNNDILPHNILLPGPNKWLQQYAHIWRRFIPEEQRHSFEFGGWFDVEVIPNQLAVFSLNTLYFFDRNAGVDGCADPSEPGYKQLEWLSVQLQFLRERGMKAILIGHVPPARTESKMLWDETCWHKYSLWVHQFRDVVLVGLYGHMNIDHYIVADSNDINIAAMAASSEIGTRQALDGELSVQSASDYLMELRHNWAKLTPPPAGDKDVDKKGRRKKGKKSRDPWGERYHLSLVSPSVVPNYFPTLRVLEYNITGLENAPVWRDTFQTDIPDPEHAQKHLELRRHELDDIDTTAPSITEKKHRKDKDSKKKKKKTPPTHDPNLHIPAPPSKTAPPGPAYSPQPLTLTGYTQYYANLTHINNLNLTSDDTTTAAALDFNIDGGGGQQEGWEFAFEVEYSTFEDRIYRLEDLTVKSLVRLAVRIGHGEDEGEEEEQVSDDGDDETEDDEEEEEVETEKKKKKKHKGGKGKKGKKRKQNKTWLHFLRHAFANHQTDAAPMTPILRLPTRRRLRRRRMATLLLPLLLLALLLCLPLYVLYKPPSPLLRYLAHRWTDVLFRVWLPPSKPLVALTIDDAPSDHTRAILAALRDAGAHATFFVVGAQVAGREDVLRDVVRAGHELANHGMRDEPAAGLTAAELEDQIRATQDLIDAAYIAWGREPPAQGHHIRGARYYRPGSGFFSERVREVAGRLGYRVVLGSIYPYDAQIGWAWLNARHVLSMLSPGGVVICHDRRSWTEPMLRRVLPELKRRGYEAVTLTRLLAEVTG
;
A
#
# COMPACT_ATOMS: atom_id res chain seq x y z
N MET A 1 40.70 30.02 72.88
CA MET A 1 42.04 30.58 73.16
C MET A 1 42.71 30.91 71.84
N ALA A 2 43.39 32.07 71.75
CA ALA A 2 44.75 32.24 71.22
C ALA A 2 45.05 31.72 69.78
N LEU A 3 45.18 32.61 68.80
CA LEU A 3 46.46 33.15 68.26
C LEU A 3 47.34 32.08 67.56
N GLY A 4 47.80 32.23 66.31
CA GLY A 4 47.65 33.30 65.30
C GLY A 4 48.99 33.75 64.69
N ARG A 5 48.97 34.62 63.66
CA ARG A 5 50.14 35.31 62.99
C ARG A 5 50.95 34.40 62.03
N VAL A 6 51.67 34.85 60.96
CA VAL A 6 52.02 36.17 60.33
C VAL A 6 52.67 35.88 58.93
N LEU A 7 52.81 36.69 57.86
CA LEU A 7 52.60 38.11 57.40
C LEU A 7 52.08 38.04 55.91
N ALA A 8 51.49 39.05 55.25
CA ALA A 8 52.05 40.07 54.31
C ALA A 8 52.91 39.59 53.11
N LEU A 9 52.97 40.22 51.93
CA LEU A 9 52.34 41.42 51.30
C LEU A 9 52.54 41.29 49.74
N ALA A 10 52.04 42.08 48.79
CA ALA A 10 51.19 43.28 48.75
C ALA A 10 50.54 43.45 47.35
N LEU A 11 49.31 44.01 47.26
CA LEU A 11 48.96 45.04 46.26
C LEU A 11 47.61 45.73 46.57
N VAL A 12 47.73 47.01 46.95
CA VAL A 12 46.80 48.17 46.87
C VAL A 12 45.46 47.97 46.13
N CYS A 13 44.29 48.43 46.60
CA CYS A 13 43.81 48.92 47.91
C CYS A 13 42.25 49.03 47.90
N HIS A 14 41.63 49.00 49.09
CA HIS A 14 40.35 49.61 49.52
C HIS A 14 39.31 50.08 48.45
N GLY A 15 38.01 49.75 48.53
CA GLY A 15 37.24 49.07 49.59
C GLY A 15 35.94 49.82 49.93
N VAL A 16 35.04 49.16 50.67
CA VAL A 16 33.71 49.65 51.15
C VAL A 16 32.58 49.71 50.10
N ILE A 17 31.80 48.62 50.09
CA ILE A 17 30.32 48.57 50.07
C ILE A 17 29.60 49.84 49.56
N ALA A 18 29.00 49.72 48.36
CA ALA A 18 27.94 50.59 47.86
C ALA A 18 26.63 49.80 47.67
N GLY A 19 25.52 50.51 47.46
CA GLY A 19 24.19 49.91 47.27
C GLY A 19 24.02 49.16 45.94
N PRO A 20 22.82 48.60 45.68
CA PRO A 20 22.60 47.74 44.51
C PRO A 20 22.81 48.51 43.20
N PRO A 21 23.56 47.94 42.22
CA PRO A 21 23.41 48.36 40.83
C PRO A 21 21.98 48.03 40.36
N ALA A 22 21.55 48.67 39.27
CA ALA A 22 20.15 48.70 38.89
C ALA A 22 19.54 47.32 38.64
N LEU A 23 18.21 47.25 38.76
CA LEU A 23 17.41 46.35 37.95
C LEU A 23 17.65 46.72 36.47
N ASP A 24 18.63 46.09 35.83
CA ASP A 24 18.62 46.00 34.37
C ASP A 24 17.28 45.38 33.99
N ALA A 25 16.52 46.11 33.16
CA ALA A 25 15.12 45.85 32.96
C ALA A 25 14.90 44.40 32.49
N HIS A 26 13.93 43.71 33.10
CA HIS A 26 13.52 42.37 32.67
C HIS A 26 13.40 42.34 31.15
N SER A 27 14.34 41.67 30.47
CA SER A 27 14.21 41.34 29.06
C SER A 27 13.07 40.32 28.98
N ALA A 28 11.84 40.83 28.80
CA ALA A 28 10.63 40.02 28.77
C ALA A 28 10.88 38.82 27.82
N PRO A 29 10.67 37.58 28.28
CA PRO A 29 11.18 36.39 27.60
C PRO A 29 10.57 36.33 26.21
N ARG A 30 11.42 36.58 25.18
CA ARG A 30 11.03 36.86 23.79
C ARG A 30 9.83 35.99 23.42
N THR A 31 8.72 36.65 23.09
CA THR A 31 7.56 35.95 22.55
C THR A 31 7.97 35.34 21.23
N ARG A 32 8.02 34.01 21.18
CA ARG A 32 8.26 33.28 19.93
C ARG A 32 7.14 33.67 18.97
N LYS A 33 7.49 33.94 17.72
CA LYS A 33 6.53 34.23 16.66
C LYS A 33 6.36 32.99 15.80
N LEU A 34 5.27 32.92 15.05
CA LEU A 34 5.17 31.94 13.97
C LEU A 34 6.19 32.26 12.88
N HIS A 35 6.95 31.24 12.47
CA HIS A 35 7.90 31.29 11.36
C HIS A 35 7.24 30.87 10.03
N GLY A 36 6.12 30.16 10.09
CA GLY A 36 5.44 29.58 8.93
C GLY A 36 6.08 28.27 8.49
N ARG A 37 6.67 27.49 9.40
CA ARG A 37 7.48 26.30 9.08
C ARG A 37 7.25 25.18 10.10
N PHE A 38 7.26 23.92 9.68
CA PHE A 38 7.20 22.77 10.58
C PHE A 38 8.03 21.59 10.07
N LEU A 39 8.53 20.78 11.01
CA LEU A 39 9.30 19.56 10.72
C LEU A 39 8.34 18.37 10.57
N HIS A 40 8.52 17.58 9.51
CA HIS A 40 7.99 16.22 9.39
C HIS A 40 9.17 15.25 9.35
N ILE A 41 9.19 14.30 10.28
CA ILE A 41 10.22 13.26 10.43
C ILE A 41 9.56 11.93 10.82
N THR A 42 10.15 10.81 10.41
CA THR A 42 9.47 9.51 10.45
C THR A 42 10.46 8.35 10.35
N ASP A 43 10.05 7.16 10.79
CA ASP A 43 10.71 5.88 10.50
C ASP A 43 12.19 5.93 10.92
N PHE A 44 12.41 6.05 12.23
CA PHE A 44 13.74 6.15 12.85
C PHE A 44 14.43 4.81 12.99
N HIS A 45 13.69 3.77 13.39
CA HIS A 45 14.19 2.41 13.66
C HIS A 45 15.57 2.36 14.35
N PRO A 46 15.71 2.89 15.59
CA PRO A 46 16.92 2.65 16.37
C PRO A 46 17.08 1.16 16.67
N ASP A 47 18.27 0.62 16.36
CA ASP A 47 18.66 -0.76 16.63
C ASP A 47 19.79 -0.82 17.67
N GLU A 48 19.56 -1.57 18.75
CA GLU A 48 20.52 -1.82 19.83
C GLU A 48 21.60 -2.87 19.52
N TYR A 49 21.48 -3.62 18.41
CA TYR A 49 22.40 -4.71 18.05
C TYR A 49 23.36 -4.38 16.89
N TYR A 50 23.14 -3.25 16.19
CA TYR A 50 23.94 -2.76 15.07
C TYR A 50 25.43 -2.77 15.37
N LYS A 51 26.25 -3.31 14.45
CA LYS A 51 27.71 -3.30 14.59
C LYS A 51 28.37 -2.63 13.40
N VAL A 52 29.19 -1.63 13.68
CA VAL A 52 30.06 -1.03 12.68
C VAL A 52 30.98 -2.12 12.10
N HIS A 53 31.12 -2.13 10.78
CA HIS A 53 31.81 -3.13 9.97
C HIS A 53 31.18 -4.54 9.96
N SER A 54 29.92 -4.71 10.40
CA SER A 54 29.11 -5.90 10.11
C SER A 54 28.87 -6.11 8.61
N SER A 55 28.45 -7.34 8.28
CA SER A 55 27.77 -7.64 7.02
C SER A 55 26.44 -6.90 6.92
N THR A 56 25.92 -6.77 5.70
CA THR A 56 24.60 -6.19 5.38
C THR A 56 23.72 -7.17 4.60
N ASP A 57 24.08 -8.46 4.58
CA ASP A 57 23.26 -9.53 4.02
C ASP A 57 22.06 -9.84 4.96
N GLU A 58 20.93 -10.29 4.40
CA GLU A 58 19.68 -10.54 5.13
C GLU A 58 19.90 -11.44 6.38
N ASP A 59 20.65 -12.54 6.22
CA ASP A 59 20.99 -13.50 7.30
C ASP A 59 21.87 -12.91 8.42
N ASP A 60 22.54 -11.77 8.21
CA ASP A 60 23.44 -11.14 9.20
C ASP A 60 22.82 -9.89 9.87
N ALA A 61 21.73 -9.35 9.31
CA ALA A 61 20.90 -8.25 9.84
C ALA A 61 21.66 -7.01 10.36
N CYS A 62 22.88 -6.77 9.92
CA CYS A 62 23.80 -5.75 10.44
C CYS A 62 24.20 -5.92 11.92
N HIS A 63 23.93 -7.11 12.48
CA HIS A 63 24.40 -7.53 13.79
C HIS A 63 25.64 -8.46 13.71
N ARG A 64 25.92 -9.05 12.54
CA ARG A 64 26.85 -10.19 12.36
C ARG A 64 27.77 -10.05 11.14
N GLY A 65 28.60 -11.07 10.87
CA GLY A 65 29.49 -11.13 9.72
C GLY A 65 30.60 -10.06 9.71
N THR A 66 31.04 -9.66 8.51
CA THR A 66 31.96 -8.52 8.30
C THR A 66 31.70 -7.91 6.92
N GLY A 67 31.55 -6.59 6.83
CA GLY A 67 31.07 -5.92 5.62
C GLY A 67 31.02 -4.39 5.71
N PRO A 68 30.15 -3.73 4.93
CA PRO A 68 30.21 -2.28 4.69
C PRO A 68 29.54 -1.42 5.76
N ALA A 69 29.02 -1.98 6.86
CA ALA A 69 28.31 -1.21 7.89
C ALA A 69 29.14 -0.04 8.45
N GLY A 70 28.59 1.18 8.35
CA GLY A 70 29.27 2.42 8.72
C GLY A 70 28.91 2.91 10.14
N PRO A 71 29.70 3.84 10.71
CA PRO A 71 29.42 4.42 12.03
C PRO A 71 28.07 5.16 12.12
N TYR A 72 27.47 5.56 10.99
CA TYR A 72 26.15 6.21 10.93
C TYR A 72 25.12 5.41 10.11
N GLY A 73 25.30 4.09 9.99
CA GLY A 73 24.43 3.21 9.20
C GLY A 73 25.06 2.78 7.87
N ALA A 74 24.32 2.01 7.08
CA ALA A 74 24.71 1.61 5.72
C ALA A 74 23.57 1.92 4.75
N GLU A 75 23.81 2.86 3.84
CA GLU A 75 22.86 3.28 2.82
C GLU A 75 22.48 2.13 1.86
N THR A 76 21.21 2.08 1.45
CA THR A 76 20.67 1.05 0.53
C THR A 76 20.85 -0.40 0.99
N SER A 77 20.82 -0.59 2.31
CA SER A 77 20.78 -1.89 2.95
C SER A 77 19.44 -2.12 3.65
N ASP A 78 19.26 -3.34 4.16
CA ASP A 78 18.19 -3.69 5.08
C ASP A 78 18.61 -3.58 6.56
N CYS A 79 19.69 -2.82 6.85
CA CYS A 79 19.99 -2.39 8.21
C CYS A 79 18.95 -1.39 8.74
N ASP A 80 18.70 -1.47 10.04
CA ASP A 80 18.10 -0.39 10.81
C ASP A 80 19.14 0.68 11.24
N SER A 81 18.70 1.75 11.90
CA SER A 81 19.56 2.87 12.29
C SER A 81 20.39 2.56 13.54
N PRO A 82 21.72 2.75 13.53
CA PRO A 82 22.46 2.80 14.78
C PRO A 82 22.08 4.06 15.57
N PHE A 83 22.14 3.97 16.90
CA PHE A 83 21.88 5.08 17.81
C PHE A 83 22.72 6.34 17.53
N SER A 84 23.91 6.19 16.92
CA SER A 84 24.77 7.30 16.45
C SER A 84 24.09 8.16 15.38
N LEU A 85 23.44 7.55 14.38
CA LEU A 85 22.68 8.26 13.34
C LEU A 85 21.51 9.03 13.94
N VAL A 86 20.77 8.40 14.85
CA VAL A 86 19.62 9.04 15.50
C VAL A 86 20.09 10.20 16.39
N ASN A 87 21.13 10.01 17.21
CA ASN A 87 21.73 11.09 18.02
C ASN A 87 22.14 12.29 17.16
N ALA A 88 22.95 12.05 16.13
CA ALA A 88 23.45 13.12 15.25
C ALA A 88 22.32 13.82 14.48
N THR A 89 21.21 13.11 14.21
CA THR A 89 19.97 13.72 13.68
C THR A 89 19.33 14.68 14.68
N PHE A 90 19.20 14.31 15.96
CA PHE A 90 18.70 15.25 17.00
C PHE A 90 19.64 16.44 17.21
N ASP A 91 20.95 16.22 17.22
CA ASP A 91 21.96 17.27 17.39
C ASP A 91 21.93 18.26 16.20
N TRP A 92 21.81 17.76 14.97
CA TRP A 92 21.66 18.62 13.78
C TRP A 92 20.34 19.41 13.79
N ILE A 93 19.21 18.80 14.19
CA ILE A 93 17.92 19.49 14.35
C ILE A 93 18.02 20.57 15.45
N ALA A 94 18.76 20.31 16.52
CA ALA A 94 19.01 21.29 17.59
C ALA A 94 19.78 22.52 17.08
N ALA A 95 20.83 22.32 16.29
CA ALA A 95 21.64 23.39 15.73
C ALA A 95 20.94 24.18 14.61
N ASN A 96 20.16 23.51 13.75
CA ASN A 96 19.70 24.11 12.48
C ASN A 96 18.19 24.45 12.45
N LEU A 97 17.34 23.66 13.11
CA LEU A 97 15.88 23.77 12.95
C LEU A 97 15.14 24.27 14.19
N LYS A 98 15.61 23.95 15.40
CA LYS A 98 14.91 24.22 16.67
C LYS A 98 14.31 25.63 16.76
N ASP A 99 15.06 26.67 16.42
CA ASP A 99 14.58 28.07 16.51
C ASP A 99 13.96 28.63 15.23
N THR A 100 13.53 27.75 14.32
CA THR A 100 12.91 28.13 13.04
C THR A 100 11.62 27.37 12.68
N VAL A 101 11.21 26.38 13.47
CA VAL A 101 9.96 25.62 13.28
C VAL A 101 8.92 25.96 14.35
N ASP A 102 7.63 25.87 13.99
CA ASP A 102 6.50 26.21 14.87
C ASP A 102 5.94 24.98 15.60
N PHE A 103 6.04 23.81 14.98
CA PHE A 103 5.65 22.51 15.53
C PHE A 103 6.40 21.37 14.82
N VAL A 104 6.25 20.14 15.33
CA VAL A 104 6.85 18.92 14.78
C VAL A 104 5.80 17.83 14.61
N VAL A 105 5.85 17.14 13.47
CA VAL A 105 5.08 15.93 13.15
C VAL A 105 6.05 14.75 13.13
N TRP A 106 5.80 13.74 13.98
CA TRP A 106 6.57 12.50 14.07
C TRP A 106 5.65 11.33 13.75
N THR A 107 5.77 10.75 12.55
CA THR A 107 4.85 9.69 12.06
C THR A 107 5.29 8.25 12.42
N GLY A 108 5.85 8.08 13.61
CA GLY A 108 6.11 6.77 14.22
C GLY A 108 7.31 5.99 13.68
N ASP A 109 7.29 4.70 13.94
CA ASP A 109 8.30 3.66 13.66
C ASP A 109 9.65 3.94 14.32
N SER A 110 9.63 3.65 15.62
CA SER A 110 10.60 4.09 16.63
C SER A 110 11.28 2.91 17.33
N ALA A 111 11.11 1.70 16.79
CA ALA A 111 11.78 0.47 17.18
C ALA A 111 12.21 -0.28 15.90
N ARG A 112 13.40 -0.87 15.91
CA ARG A 112 13.96 -1.69 14.82
C ARG A 112 12.98 -2.74 14.27
N HIS A 113 13.20 -3.16 13.03
CA HIS A 113 12.53 -4.31 12.42
C HIS A 113 12.90 -5.61 13.13
N ASP A 114 12.06 -6.63 12.95
CA ASP A 114 12.21 -7.95 13.56
C ASP A 114 12.84 -8.95 12.55
N ARG A 115 14.03 -8.60 12.06
CA ARG A 115 14.70 -9.26 10.92
C ARG A 115 15.71 -10.36 11.30
N ASP A 116 16.32 -10.30 12.49
CA ASP A 116 17.24 -11.35 12.97
C ASP A 116 16.49 -12.41 13.78
N GLU A 117 16.31 -13.61 13.21
CA GLU A 117 15.64 -14.73 13.88
C GLU A 117 16.34 -15.19 15.18
N ASP A 118 17.64 -14.94 15.37
CA ASP A 118 18.35 -15.25 16.63
C ASP A 118 18.22 -14.14 17.69
N LEU A 119 17.85 -12.93 17.28
CA LEU A 119 17.65 -11.76 18.15
C LEU A 119 16.22 -11.18 17.99
N PRO A 120 15.16 -12.00 18.20
CA PRO A 120 13.78 -11.56 18.02
C PRO A 120 13.41 -10.48 19.02
N ARG A 121 12.59 -9.53 18.56
CA ARG A 121 12.26 -8.29 19.24
C ARG A 121 11.18 -8.51 20.30
N ASN A 122 11.42 -8.01 21.51
CA ASN A 122 10.54 -8.15 22.67
C ASN A 122 9.90 -6.82 23.08
N ALA A 123 8.90 -6.89 23.97
CA ALA A 123 8.11 -5.72 24.36
C ALA A 123 8.91 -4.66 25.14
N ASP A 124 9.91 -5.07 25.93
CA ASP A 124 10.75 -4.15 26.70
C ASP A 124 11.71 -3.36 25.78
N GLN A 125 12.16 -3.97 24.67
CA GLN A 125 12.89 -3.26 23.60
C GLN A 125 12.00 -2.23 22.90
N VAL A 126 10.82 -2.64 22.40
CA VAL A 126 9.91 -1.74 21.66
C VAL A 126 9.47 -0.54 22.51
N LEU A 127 9.15 -0.77 23.79
CA LEU A 127 8.83 0.30 24.74
C LEU A 127 10.08 1.12 25.10
N GLY A 128 11.24 0.48 25.27
CA GLY A 128 12.49 1.14 25.63
C GLY A 128 12.99 2.14 24.59
N THR A 129 12.98 1.77 23.31
CA THR A 129 13.36 2.70 22.23
C THR A 129 12.34 3.82 22.07
N ASN A 130 11.03 3.54 22.25
CA ASN A 130 9.98 4.55 22.21
C ASN A 130 10.04 5.53 23.39
N ILE A 131 10.38 5.08 24.60
CA ILE A 131 10.68 5.94 25.75
C ILE A 131 11.86 6.85 25.41
N TRP A 132 12.97 6.26 24.95
CA TRP A 132 14.19 7.00 24.64
C TRP A 132 13.99 8.06 23.55
N LEU A 133 13.27 7.72 22.48
CA LEU A 133 12.98 8.66 21.39
C LEU A 133 11.98 9.75 21.82
N ALA A 134 10.98 9.40 22.63
CA ALA A 134 10.06 10.38 23.22
C ALA A 134 10.78 11.37 24.13
N ASP A 135 11.68 10.91 25.01
CA ASP A 135 12.47 11.80 25.87
C ASP A 135 13.42 12.68 25.04
N ARG A 136 14.06 12.14 23.98
CA ARG A 136 14.87 12.93 23.03
C ARG A 136 14.07 14.08 22.40
N PHE A 137 12.86 13.82 21.90
CA PHE A 137 11.97 14.88 21.39
C PHE A 137 11.55 15.88 22.47
N ALA A 138 11.16 15.37 23.64
CA ALA A 138 10.60 16.20 24.70
C ALA A 138 11.65 17.08 25.39
N ASP A 139 12.92 16.70 25.37
CA ASP A 139 14.04 17.51 25.88
C ASP A 139 14.59 18.48 24.83
N LEU A 140 14.68 18.07 23.56
CA LEU A 140 15.03 18.96 22.45
C LEU A 140 14.06 20.16 22.39
N PHE A 141 12.76 19.90 22.56
CA PHE A 141 11.69 20.89 22.44
C PHE A 141 11.10 21.34 23.79
N ALA A 142 11.80 21.09 24.90
CA ALA A 142 11.40 21.51 26.25
C ALA A 142 11.24 23.03 26.38
N GLN A 143 10.40 23.45 27.34
CA GLN A 143 10.33 24.85 27.77
C GLN A 143 11.45 25.20 28.77
N ASP A 144 12.07 26.37 28.59
CA ASP A 144 13.04 26.93 29.54
C ASP A 144 12.45 27.00 30.96
N GLY A 145 13.20 26.48 31.95
CA GLY A 145 12.82 26.48 33.36
C GLY A 145 12.50 25.12 33.98
N GLY A 146 12.59 24.02 33.22
CA GLY A 146 12.55 22.65 33.78
C GLY A 146 11.15 22.14 34.16
N GLY A 147 10.10 22.70 33.56
CA GLY A 147 8.75 22.14 33.65
C GLY A 147 8.51 21.01 32.64
N MET A 148 7.41 20.28 32.80
CA MET A 148 7.00 19.21 31.87
C MET A 148 6.61 19.71 30.47
N GLY A 149 6.32 21.01 30.32
CA GLY A 149 5.86 21.64 29.09
C GLY A 149 6.91 21.71 27.98
N LEU A 150 6.42 21.98 26.77
CA LEU A 150 7.21 22.13 25.56
C LEU A 150 7.17 23.58 25.07
N ALA A 151 8.28 24.08 24.54
CA ALA A 151 8.30 25.36 23.82
C ALA A 151 7.73 25.24 22.40
N ILE A 152 7.80 24.02 21.82
CA ILE A 152 7.35 23.68 20.47
C ILE A 152 6.58 22.34 20.58
N PRO A 153 5.31 22.26 20.15
CA PRO A 153 4.55 21.02 20.25
C PRO A 153 5.07 19.98 19.26
N VAL A 154 5.25 18.75 19.76
CA VAL A 154 5.55 17.56 18.95
C VAL A 154 4.32 16.67 18.96
N VAL A 155 3.88 16.25 17.78
CA VAL A 155 2.68 15.41 17.61
C VAL A 155 3.12 14.01 17.11
N PRO A 156 3.26 13.02 18.01
CA PRO A 156 3.62 11.65 17.65
C PRO A 156 2.45 10.88 17.04
N ASN A 157 2.77 9.78 16.35
CA ASN A 157 1.82 8.81 15.82
C ASN A 157 2.36 7.37 15.94
N PHE A 158 1.49 6.38 15.83
CA PHE A 158 1.84 4.96 15.92
C PHE A 158 2.38 4.39 14.62
N GLY A 159 3.64 3.99 14.63
CA GLY A 159 4.21 3.11 13.63
C GLY A 159 3.74 1.65 13.75
N ASN A 160 3.81 0.87 12.67
CA ASN A 160 3.44 -0.55 12.72
C ASN A 160 4.50 -1.44 13.39
N ASN A 161 5.74 -0.95 13.51
CA ASN A 161 6.79 -1.52 14.34
C ASN A 161 6.71 -1.06 15.80
N ASP A 162 5.98 0.00 16.15
CA ASP A 162 5.85 0.49 17.55
C ASP A 162 4.98 -0.40 18.47
N ILE A 163 4.40 -1.48 17.91
CA ILE A 163 3.56 -2.46 18.62
C ILE A 163 4.17 -3.87 18.45
N LEU A 164 4.01 -4.73 19.46
CA LEU A 164 4.31 -6.17 19.36
C LEU A 164 3.06 -7.02 19.70
N PRO A 165 2.67 -8.00 18.85
CA PRO A 165 3.29 -8.37 17.56
C PRO A 165 3.24 -7.25 16.52
N HIS A 166 4.26 -7.20 15.66
CA HIS A 166 4.37 -6.24 14.54
C HIS A 166 3.09 -6.25 13.69
N ASN A 167 2.61 -5.06 13.31
CA ASN A 167 1.31 -4.78 12.66
C ASN A 167 0.04 -5.04 13.50
N ILE A 168 0.08 -5.84 14.59
CA ILE A 168 -1.13 -6.31 15.28
C ILE A 168 -1.47 -5.45 16.49
N LEU A 169 -2.19 -4.36 16.26
CA LEU A 169 -2.83 -3.58 17.34
C LEU A 169 -4.29 -4.00 17.52
N LEU A 170 -4.58 -4.64 18.65
CA LEU A 170 -5.95 -4.98 19.07
C LEU A 170 -6.75 -3.71 19.47
N PRO A 171 -8.10 -3.72 19.40
CA PRO A 171 -8.94 -2.63 19.88
C PRO A 171 -8.61 -2.20 21.31
N GLY A 172 -8.68 -0.90 21.58
CA GLY A 172 -8.47 -0.34 22.92
C GLY A 172 -9.73 -0.40 23.83
N PRO A 173 -9.57 -0.14 25.14
CA PRO A 173 -8.31 0.15 25.83
C PRO A 173 -7.48 -1.12 26.04
N ASN A 174 -6.17 -1.03 25.79
CA ASN A 174 -5.24 -2.16 25.87
C ASN A 174 -3.91 -1.76 26.54
N LYS A 175 -3.06 -2.75 26.85
CA LYS A 175 -1.79 -2.51 27.56
C LYS A 175 -0.83 -1.59 26.81
N TRP A 176 -0.77 -1.66 25.48
CA TRP A 176 0.09 -0.79 24.67
C TRP A 176 -0.34 0.67 24.82
N LEU A 177 -1.62 0.96 24.56
CA LEU A 177 -2.15 2.31 24.71
C LEU A 177 -1.96 2.87 26.13
N GLN A 178 -2.07 2.03 27.17
CA GLN A 178 -1.78 2.41 28.56
C GLN A 178 -0.30 2.74 28.82
N GLN A 179 0.66 2.02 28.22
CA GLN A 179 2.07 2.40 28.31
C GLN A 179 2.34 3.68 27.52
N TYR A 180 1.85 3.79 26.28
CA TYR A 180 2.05 4.98 25.46
C TYR A 180 1.37 6.24 26.02
N ALA A 181 0.28 6.12 26.77
CA ALA A 181 -0.31 7.24 27.52
C ALA A 181 0.65 7.80 28.58
N HIS A 182 1.54 6.96 29.13
CA HIS A 182 2.62 7.38 30.03
C HIS A 182 3.81 7.97 29.26
N ILE A 183 4.22 7.33 28.15
CA ILE A 183 5.36 7.77 27.33
C ILE A 183 5.07 9.14 26.71
N TRP A 184 3.93 9.29 26.01
CA TRP A 184 3.55 10.51 25.30
C TRP A 184 2.79 11.53 26.17
N ARG A 185 2.85 11.42 27.50
CA ARG A 185 2.20 12.33 28.46
C ARG A 185 2.58 13.81 28.32
N ARG A 186 3.74 14.12 27.71
CA ARG A 186 4.23 15.48 27.40
C ARG A 186 3.73 16.01 26.05
N PHE A 187 3.17 15.14 25.20
CA PHE A 187 2.71 15.45 23.84
C PHE A 187 1.18 15.47 23.72
N ILE A 188 0.48 14.59 24.46
CA ILE A 188 -0.97 14.45 24.43
C ILE A 188 -1.61 15.46 25.42
N PRO A 189 -2.48 16.39 24.97
CA PRO A 189 -3.25 17.28 25.84
C PRO A 189 -4.09 16.51 26.86
N GLU A 190 -4.33 17.07 28.04
CA GLU A 190 -4.96 16.34 29.15
C GLU A 190 -6.39 15.90 28.81
N GLU A 191 -7.14 16.79 28.17
CA GLU A 191 -8.48 16.58 27.63
C GLU A 191 -8.56 15.48 26.56
N GLN A 192 -7.44 15.17 25.89
CA GLN A 192 -7.35 14.13 24.85
C GLN A 192 -6.97 12.75 25.40
N ARG A 193 -6.45 12.65 26.63
CA ARG A 193 -5.91 11.39 27.17
C ARG A 193 -6.93 10.24 27.19
N HIS A 194 -8.22 10.52 27.42
CA HIS A 194 -9.26 9.49 27.34
C HIS A 194 -9.56 9.01 25.91
N SER A 195 -9.41 9.86 24.88
CA SER A 195 -9.46 9.42 23.47
C SER A 195 -8.26 8.53 23.15
N PHE A 196 -7.09 8.93 23.65
CA PHE A 196 -5.85 8.19 23.46
C PHE A 196 -5.85 6.82 24.15
N GLU A 197 -6.28 6.71 25.41
CA GLU A 197 -6.38 5.41 26.09
C GLU A 197 -7.41 4.47 25.43
N PHE A 198 -8.47 5.03 24.84
CA PHE A 198 -9.52 4.28 24.14
C PHE A 198 -9.09 3.73 22.78
N GLY A 199 -8.24 4.44 22.04
CA GLY A 199 -7.86 4.02 20.67
C GLY A 199 -6.53 4.52 20.11
N GLY A 200 -5.74 5.29 20.85
CA GLY A 200 -4.44 5.79 20.40
C GLY A 200 -4.52 6.95 19.41
N TRP A 201 -5.69 7.57 19.27
CA TRP A 201 -5.93 8.73 18.41
C TRP A 201 -6.29 9.97 19.23
N PHE A 202 -5.80 11.12 18.79
CA PHE A 202 -5.93 12.42 19.47
C PHE A 202 -5.65 13.58 18.52
N ASP A 203 -5.94 14.81 18.93
CA ASP A 203 -5.55 16.02 18.21
C ASP A 203 -4.83 17.04 19.11
N VAL A 204 -4.08 17.95 18.49
CA VAL A 204 -3.26 18.98 19.16
C VAL A 204 -3.41 20.31 18.44
N GLU A 205 -3.84 21.37 19.14
CA GLU A 205 -3.88 22.74 18.60
C GLU A 205 -2.47 23.38 18.53
N VAL A 206 -1.68 22.94 17.54
CA VAL A 206 -0.32 23.44 17.32
C VAL A 206 -0.25 24.95 17.06
N ILE A 207 -1.32 25.56 16.52
CA ILE A 207 -1.54 27.01 16.53
C ILE A 207 -2.91 27.26 17.18
N PRO A 208 -2.97 27.69 18.46
CA PRO A 208 -4.20 27.82 19.22
C PRO A 208 -5.31 28.61 18.50
N ASN A 209 -6.50 28.03 18.42
CA ASN A 209 -7.67 28.55 17.71
C ASN A 209 -7.48 28.80 16.20
N GLN A 210 -6.43 28.26 15.56
CA GLN A 210 -6.18 28.38 14.12
C GLN A 210 -5.99 27.03 13.43
N LEU A 211 -5.04 26.21 13.92
CA LEU A 211 -4.60 24.96 13.31
C LEU A 211 -4.45 23.85 14.36
N ALA A 212 -5.07 22.70 14.10
CA ALA A 212 -4.81 21.47 14.83
C ALA A 212 -4.20 20.38 13.94
N VAL A 213 -3.46 19.46 14.57
CA VAL A 213 -2.90 18.26 13.94
C VAL A 213 -3.56 17.04 14.56
N PHE A 214 -4.16 16.18 13.73
CA PHE A 214 -4.87 14.97 14.14
C PHE A 214 -3.97 13.75 13.98
N SER A 215 -3.59 13.13 15.10
CA SER A 215 -2.89 11.85 15.11
C SER A 215 -3.89 10.71 14.96
N LEU A 216 -3.97 10.14 13.76
CA LEU A 216 -4.86 9.03 13.42
C LEU A 216 -4.12 7.70 13.60
N ASN A 217 -4.67 6.77 14.37
CA ASN A 217 -4.08 5.45 14.52
C ASN A 217 -4.38 4.62 13.25
N THR A 218 -3.50 4.70 12.24
CA THR A 218 -3.72 4.05 10.94
C THR A 218 -3.52 2.54 10.99
N LEU A 219 -3.03 1.97 12.10
CA LEU A 219 -3.02 0.53 12.33
C LEU A 219 -4.42 -0.06 12.38
N TYR A 220 -5.46 0.73 12.69
CA TYR A 220 -6.85 0.31 12.58
C TYR A 220 -7.44 0.41 11.16
N PHE A 221 -6.67 0.95 10.20
CA PHE A 221 -7.02 0.97 8.79
C PHE A 221 -6.17 -0.01 7.97
N PHE A 222 -5.00 -0.42 8.49
CA PHE A 222 -4.00 -1.25 7.82
C PHE A 222 -4.51 -2.67 7.55
N ASP A 223 -4.56 -3.09 6.28
CA ASP A 223 -5.06 -4.42 5.87
C ASP A 223 -4.28 -5.60 6.51
N ARG A 224 -3.01 -5.37 6.85
CA ARG A 224 -2.13 -6.32 7.55
C ARG A 224 -2.39 -6.43 9.07
N ASN A 225 -3.23 -5.58 9.67
CA ASN A 225 -3.63 -5.74 11.06
C ASN A 225 -4.76 -6.78 11.18
N ALA A 226 -4.38 -8.05 11.35
CA ALA A 226 -5.31 -9.15 11.59
C ALA A 226 -6.04 -9.09 12.96
N GLY A 227 -5.83 -8.04 13.75
CA GLY A 227 -6.51 -7.77 15.02
C GLY A 227 -7.81 -6.96 14.91
N VAL A 228 -8.17 -6.48 13.71
CA VAL A 228 -9.36 -5.67 13.42
C VAL A 228 -9.94 -6.00 12.05
N ASP A 229 -11.25 -5.79 11.84
CA ASP A 229 -11.95 -6.08 10.58
C ASP A 229 -12.51 -4.80 9.91
N GLY A 230 -11.69 -3.74 9.88
CA GLY A 230 -11.90 -2.55 9.06
C GLY A 230 -12.76 -1.45 9.69
N CYS A 231 -13.60 -0.80 8.88
CA CYS A 231 -14.34 0.41 9.23
C CYS A 231 -15.84 0.38 8.88
N ALA A 232 -16.39 -0.79 8.53
CA ALA A 232 -17.81 -0.95 8.23
C ALA A 232 -18.68 -1.18 9.49
N ASP A 233 -18.20 -1.98 10.46
CA ASP A 233 -18.99 -2.32 11.66
C ASP A 233 -18.79 -1.30 12.81
N PRO A 234 -19.85 -0.78 13.45
CA PRO A 234 -19.74 0.17 14.56
C PRO A 234 -18.97 -0.31 15.80
N SER A 235 -18.74 -1.61 15.94
CA SER A 235 -17.92 -2.19 17.02
C SER A 235 -16.41 -2.09 16.73
N GLU A 236 -15.99 -1.95 15.48
CA GLU A 236 -14.57 -1.88 15.11
C GLU A 236 -13.94 -0.52 15.46
N PRO A 237 -12.65 -0.50 15.89
CA PRO A 237 -11.97 0.74 16.25
C PRO A 237 -11.75 1.66 15.04
N GLY A 238 -11.59 1.10 13.83
CA GLY A 238 -11.49 1.87 12.59
C GLY A 238 -12.76 2.68 12.28
N TYR A 239 -13.94 2.09 12.46
CA TYR A 239 -15.22 2.80 12.34
C TYR A 239 -15.29 3.95 13.37
N LYS A 240 -14.98 3.65 14.64
CA LYS A 240 -15.06 4.57 15.79
C LYS A 240 -14.11 5.76 15.65
N GLN A 241 -12.88 5.54 15.20
CA GLN A 241 -11.90 6.59 14.91
C GLN A 241 -12.42 7.56 13.84
N LEU A 242 -13.08 7.02 12.80
CA LEU A 242 -13.63 7.87 11.74
C LEU A 242 -14.89 8.63 12.16
N GLU A 243 -15.75 8.07 13.03
CA GLU A 243 -16.85 8.85 13.64
C GLU A 243 -16.32 10.00 14.52
N TRP A 244 -15.35 9.71 15.40
CA TRP A 244 -14.66 10.74 16.19
C TRP A 244 -14.06 11.83 15.29
N LEU A 245 -13.39 11.45 14.20
CA LEU A 245 -12.79 12.40 13.26
C LEU A 245 -13.85 13.30 12.59
N SER A 246 -15.03 12.79 12.21
CA SER A 246 -16.11 13.64 11.70
C SER A 246 -16.60 14.66 12.72
N VAL A 247 -16.73 14.25 13.99
CA VAL A 247 -17.19 15.13 15.07
C VAL A 247 -16.18 16.24 15.33
N GLN A 248 -14.88 15.92 15.44
CA GLN A 248 -13.85 16.94 15.65
C GLN A 248 -13.69 17.88 14.44
N LEU A 249 -13.70 17.36 13.21
CA LEU A 249 -13.63 18.22 12.02
C LEU A 249 -14.86 19.13 11.88
N GLN A 250 -16.03 18.72 12.39
CA GLN A 250 -17.21 19.59 12.47
C GLN A 250 -17.06 20.68 13.55
N PHE A 251 -16.50 20.37 14.74
CA PHE A 251 -16.17 21.41 15.72
C PHE A 251 -15.13 22.41 15.19
N LEU A 252 -14.10 21.94 14.49
CA LEU A 252 -13.11 22.82 13.84
C LEU A 252 -13.75 23.70 12.77
N ARG A 253 -14.66 23.16 11.94
CA ARG A 253 -15.44 23.95 10.97
C ARG A 253 -16.21 25.07 11.66
N GLU A 254 -16.90 24.78 12.76
CA GLU A 254 -17.71 25.75 13.49
C GLU A 254 -16.85 26.81 14.20
N ARG A 255 -15.65 26.45 14.66
CA ARG A 255 -14.64 27.38 15.18
C ARG A 255 -13.88 28.15 14.07
N GLY A 256 -14.08 27.81 12.80
CA GLY A 256 -13.37 28.39 11.65
C GLY A 256 -11.93 27.90 11.47
N MET A 257 -11.50 26.92 12.27
CA MET A 257 -10.15 26.35 12.33
C MET A 257 -9.82 25.43 11.15
N LYS A 258 -8.58 24.94 11.12
CA LYS A 258 -8.01 24.07 10.10
C LYS A 258 -7.34 22.83 10.70
N ALA A 259 -7.24 21.78 9.89
CA ALA A 259 -6.72 20.47 10.29
C ALA A 259 -5.61 19.98 9.33
N ILE A 260 -4.51 19.50 9.90
CA ILE A 260 -3.62 18.53 9.24
C ILE A 260 -3.97 17.15 9.79
N LEU A 261 -4.04 16.13 8.94
CA LEU A 261 -4.20 14.75 9.37
C LEU A 261 -2.84 14.05 9.29
N ILE A 262 -2.45 13.29 10.31
CA ILE A 262 -1.21 12.52 10.32
C ILE A 262 -1.51 11.06 10.63
N GLY A 263 -0.73 10.16 10.06
CA GLY A 263 -0.74 8.74 10.34
C GLY A 263 0.58 8.12 9.93
N HIS A 264 0.86 6.88 10.29
CA HIS A 264 2.06 6.20 9.81
C HIS A 264 1.81 5.59 8.43
N VAL A 265 1.01 4.53 8.35
CA VAL A 265 0.64 3.82 7.11
C VAL A 265 -0.20 4.74 6.20
N PRO A 266 0.24 5.07 4.96
CA PRO A 266 -0.52 5.93 4.05
C PRO A 266 -1.70 5.22 3.37
N PRO A 267 -2.71 5.97 2.88
CA PRO A 267 -3.87 5.44 2.15
C PRO A 267 -3.54 5.03 0.69
N ALA A 268 -2.48 4.24 0.51
CA ALA A 268 -2.02 3.74 -0.79
C ALA A 268 -2.97 2.68 -1.35
N ARG A 269 -3.32 2.85 -2.63
CA ARG A 269 -4.36 2.08 -3.34
C ARG A 269 -4.00 1.90 -4.83
N THR A 270 -3.08 0.99 -5.12
CA THR A 270 -2.75 0.53 -6.48
C THR A 270 -2.94 -0.99 -6.62
N GLU A 271 -2.81 -1.54 -7.82
CA GLU A 271 -3.04 -2.98 -8.06
C GLU A 271 -1.96 -3.87 -7.41
N SER A 272 -0.74 -3.36 -7.25
CA SER A 272 0.38 -4.03 -6.56
C SER A 272 0.50 -3.71 -5.06
N LYS A 273 -0.12 -2.62 -4.59
CA LYS A 273 -0.03 -2.19 -3.18
C LYS A 273 -1.29 -1.46 -2.72
N MET A 274 -2.13 -2.20 -2.01
CA MET A 274 -3.19 -1.67 -1.17
C MET A 274 -2.70 -1.76 0.29
N LEU A 275 -2.69 -0.65 1.01
CA LEU A 275 -2.28 -0.63 2.42
C LEU A 275 -3.47 -0.54 3.37
N TRP A 276 -4.56 0.14 2.99
CA TRP A 276 -5.74 0.24 3.85
C TRP A 276 -6.86 -0.69 3.37
N ASP A 277 -7.66 -1.18 4.31
CA ASP A 277 -8.95 -1.79 4.03
C ASP A 277 -9.85 -0.82 3.22
N GLU A 278 -10.60 -1.36 2.25
CA GLU A 278 -11.41 -0.58 1.33
C GLU A 278 -12.56 0.20 2.03
N THR A 279 -13.12 -0.36 3.11
CA THR A 279 -14.18 0.31 3.88
C THR A 279 -13.62 1.53 4.60
N CYS A 280 -12.42 1.39 5.17
CA CYS A 280 -11.66 2.49 5.77
C CYS A 280 -11.24 3.55 4.75
N TRP A 281 -10.67 3.13 3.61
CA TRP A 281 -10.24 4.04 2.54
C TRP A 281 -11.41 4.86 2.00
N HIS A 282 -12.57 4.24 1.75
CA HIS A 282 -13.76 4.94 1.28
C HIS A 282 -14.33 5.90 2.32
N LYS A 283 -14.41 5.50 3.61
CA LYS A 283 -14.95 6.34 4.68
C LYS A 283 -14.05 7.55 4.95
N TYR A 284 -12.73 7.35 5.08
CA TYR A 284 -11.75 8.45 5.18
C TYR A 284 -11.80 9.38 3.97
N SER A 285 -11.76 8.84 2.75
CA SER A 285 -11.78 9.66 1.52
C SER A 285 -13.05 10.51 1.41
N LEU A 286 -14.20 9.96 1.84
CA LEU A 286 -15.44 10.71 1.91
C LEU A 286 -15.38 11.80 2.98
N TRP A 287 -14.82 11.52 4.17
CA TRP A 287 -14.71 12.50 5.24
C TRP A 287 -13.81 13.67 4.83
N VAL A 288 -12.62 13.42 4.28
CA VAL A 288 -11.72 14.46 3.76
C VAL A 288 -12.42 15.28 2.66
N HIS A 289 -13.15 14.63 1.75
CA HIS A 289 -13.94 15.35 0.75
C HIS A 289 -15.10 16.18 1.38
N GLN A 290 -15.79 15.71 2.43
CA GLN A 290 -16.81 16.52 3.11
C GLN A 290 -16.20 17.68 3.91
N PHE A 291 -14.99 17.53 4.46
CA PHE A 291 -14.29 18.53 5.29
C PHE A 291 -13.15 19.26 4.55
N ARG A 292 -13.20 19.33 3.22
CA ARG A 292 -12.23 20.02 2.34
C ARG A 292 -12.16 21.56 2.51
N ASP A 293 -12.98 22.13 3.39
CA ASP A 293 -12.90 23.49 3.90
C ASP A 293 -12.05 23.62 5.18
N VAL A 294 -11.82 22.50 5.88
CA VAL A 294 -11.06 22.39 7.14
C VAL A 294 -9.71 21.69 6.93
N VAL A 295 -9.69 20.57 6.21
CA VAL A 295 -8.51 19.72 6.03
C VAL A 295 -7.55 20.31 4.99
N LEU A 296 -6.26 20.36 5.35
CA LEU A 296 -5.17 20.86 4.50
C LEU A 296 -4.50 19.73 3.72
N VAL A 297 -4.05 18.69 4.42
CA VAL A 297 -3.23 17.61 3.87
C VAL A 297 -3.26 16.41 4.82
N GLY A 298 -3.00 15.20 4.29
CA GLY A 298 -2.57 14.05 5.08
C GLY A 298 -1.04 13.90 5.03
N LEU A 299 -0.37 13.63 6.16
CA LEU A 299 1.08 13.39 6.24
C LEU A 299 1.36 11.98 6.76
N TYR A 300 2.26 11.25 6.08
CA TYR A 300 2.52 9.83 6.33
C TYR A 300 3.99 9.42 6.19
N GLY A 301 4.35 8.26 6.74
CA GLY A 301 5.67 7.62 6.67
C GLY A 301 5.59 6.23 6.03
N HIS A 302 6.14 5.21 6.70
CA HIS A 302 6.01 3.77 6.41
C HIS A 302 6.66 3.25 5.12
N MET A 303 6.65 4.03 4.03
CA MET A 303 7.06 3.56 2.71
C MET A 303 8.53 3.87 2.36
N ASN A 304 9.22 4.66 3.20
CA ASN A 304 10.63 5.02 3.12
C ASN A 304 11.08 5.61 1.76
N ILE A 305 10.14 6.19 1.00
CA ILE A 305 10.34 6.79 -0.34
C ILE A 305 9.54 8.08 -0.48
N ASP A 306 10.15 9.12 -1.07
CA ASP A 306 9.48 10.41 -1.30
C ASP A 306 8.41 10.30 -2.40
N HIS A 307 7.15 10.49 -2.02
CA HIS A 307 6.06 10.64 -2.98
C HIS A 307 4.83 11.32 -2.36
N TYR A 308 3.80 11.47 -3.18
CA TYR A 308 2.48 11.90 -2.75
C TYR A 308 1.41 11.05 -3.43
N ILE A 309 0.22 11.00 -2.84
CA ILE A 309 -0.95 10.28 -3.34
C ILE A 309 -2.01 11.31 -3.70
N VAL A 310 -2.58 11.18 -4.90
CA VAL A 310 -3.72 11.98 -5.39
C VAL A 310 -4.95 11.09 -5.39
N ALA A 311 -5.87 11.32 -4.45
CA ALA A 311 -7.12 10.57 -4.34
C ALA A 311 -8.29 11.35 -4.96
N ASP A 312 -9.11 10.68 -5.76
CA ASP A 312 -10.23 11.27 -6.52
C ASP A 312 -11.58 11.00 -5.83
N SER A 313 -12.38 12.04 -5.60
CA SER A 313 -13.71 11.90 -5.00
C SER A 313 -14.68 11.03 -5.81
N ASN A 314 -14.42 10.83 -7.11
CA ASN A 314 -15.23 9.98 -7.97
C ASN A 314 -14.98 8.48 -7.74
N ASP A 315 -13.86 8.10 -7.12
CA ASP A 315 -13.53 6.70 -6.82
C ASP A 315 -14.12 6.23 -5.48
N ILE A 316 -14.91 7.08 -4.80
CA ILE A 316 -15.59 6.79 -3.54
C ILE A 316 -16.91 6.04 -3.82
N ASN A 317 -17.02 4.83 -3.28
CA ASN A 317 -18.24 4.01 -3.38
C ASN A 317 -18.94 3.89 -2.03
N ILE A 318 -20.00 4.68 -1.81
CA ILE A 318 -20.82 4.67 -0.58
C ILE A 318 -21.37 3.26 -0.27
N ALA A 319 -21.66 2.45 -1.29
CA ALA A 319 -22.17 1.09 -1.07
C ALA A 319 -21.09 0.08 -0.61
N ALA A 320 -19.80 0.38 -0.83
CA ALA A 320 -18.70 -0.43 -0.31
C ALA A 320 -18.32 -0.06 1.14
N MET A 321 -18.72 1.12 1.63
CA MET A 321 -18.50 1.51 3.03
C MET A 321 -19.35 0.72 4.03
N ALA A 322 -20.53 0.25 3.59
CA ALA A 322 -21.47 -0.53 4.40
C ALA A 322 -21.49 -2.03 4.01
N ALA A 323 -20.49 -2.47 3.24
CA ALA A 323 -20.25 -3.90 3.01
C ALA A 323 -19.31 -4.41 4.10
N SER A 324 -19.74 -5.42 4.86
CA SER A 324 -18.83 -6.17 5.73
C SER A 324 -17.77 -6.90 4.88
N SER A 325 -16.65 -7.25 5.51
CA SER A 325 -15.43 -7.74 4.87
C SER A 325 -15.52 -9.11 4.18
N GLU A 326 -16.71 -9.72 4.04
CA GLU A 326 -16.92 -10.99 3.31
C GLU A 326 -16.57 -10.95 1.80
N ILE A 327 -16.31 -9.76 1.25
CA ILE A 327 -15.92 -9.56 -0.16
C ILE A 327 -14.42 -9.24 -0.30
N GLY A 328 -13.73 -8.89 0.80
CA GLY A 328 -12.29 -8.69 0.84
C GLY A 328 -11.55 -9.98 1.16
N THR A 329 -11.10 -10.72 0.14
CA THR A 329 -10.08 -11.75 0.38
C THR A 329 -8.78 -11.03 0.71
N ARG A 330 -8.45 -10.86 2.01
CA ARG A 330 -7.17 -10.29 2.49
C ARG A 330 -6.03 -10.85 1.63
N GLN A 331 -5.44 -10.01 0.79
CA GLN A 331 -4.43 -10.49 -0.15
C GLN A 331 -3.11 -10.60 0.60
N ALA A 332 -2.65 -11.83 0.82
CA ALA A 332 -1.30 -12.14 1.26
C ALA A 332 -0.29 -11.78 0.15
N LEU A 333 -0.16 -10.48 -0.10
CA LEU A 333 0.98 -9.86 -0.76
C LEU A 333 2.11 -9.81 0.26
N ASP A 334 2.68 -10.97 0.55
CA ASP A 334 3.95 -11.07 1.28
C ASP A 334 5.00 -10.31 0.46
N GLY A 335 5.52 -9.26 1.08
CA GLY A 335 6.22 -8.20 0.39
C GLY A 335 6.59 -7.11 1.37
N GLU A 336 7.80 -7.20 1.90
CA GLU A 336 8.52 -6.06 2.45
C GLU A 336 8.74 -4.98 1.36
N LEU A 337 9.12 -3.78 1.80
CA LEU A 337 9.32 -2.60 0.97
C LEU A 337 10.65 -2.64 0.18
N SER A 338 10.94 -3.78 -0.45
CA SER A 338 12.06 -3.93 -1.38
C SER A 338 12.02 -2.87 -2.50
N VAL A 339 13.20 -2.47 -2.98
CA VAL A 339 13.38 -1.47 -4.04
C VAL A 339 12.57 -1.79 -5.31
N GLN A 340 12.39 -3.08 -5.62
CA GLN A 340 11.55 -3.53 -6.74
C GLN A 340 10.06 -3.30 -6.46
N SER A 341 9.56 -3.63 -5.26
CA SER A 341 8.18 -3.37 -4.85
C SER A 341 7.86 -1.87 -4.84
N ALA A 342 8.80 -1.03 -4.38
CA ALA A 342 8.70 0.42 -4.46
C ALA A 342 8.66 0.92 -5.92
N SER A 343 9.53 0.38 -6.78
CA SER A 343 9.58 0.75 -8.21
C SER A 343 8.29 0.42 -8.95
N ASP A 344 7.74 -0.79 -8.77
CA ASP A 344 6.49 -1.21 -9.44
C ASP A 344 5.30 -0.37 -8.94
N TYR A 345 5.22 -0.11 -7.63
CA TYR A 345 4.23 0.81 -7.04
C TYR A 345 4.29 2.21 -7.68
N LEU A 346 5.47 2.82 -7.78
CA LEU A 346 5.62 4.15 -8.39
C LEU A 346 5.27 4.14 -9.90
N MET A 347 5.51 3.03 -10.61
CA MET A 347 5.08 2.89 -12.01
C MET A 347 3.56 2.80 -12.16
N GLU A 348 2.86 2.15 -11.23
CA GLU A 348 1.39 2.13 -11.18
C GLU A 348 0.79 3.47 -10.75
N LEU A 349 1.36 4.11 -9.73
CA LEU A 349 0.98 5.47 -9.29
C LEU A 349 1.08 6.46 -10.46
N ARG A 350 2.20 6.42 -11.20
CA ARG A 350 2.40 7.17 -12.45
C ARG A 350 1.37 6.82 -13.53
N HIS A 351 0.99 5.55 -13.67
CA HIS A 351 -0.04 5.15 -14.62
C HIS A 351 -1.43 5.68 -14.23
N ASN A 352 -1.74 5.76 -12.94
CA ASN A 352 -2.97 6.37 -12.42
C ASN A 352 -2.94 7.90 -12.57
N TRP A 353 -1.79 8.54 -12.35
CA TRP A 353 -1.59 9.96 -12.65
C TRP A 353 -1.79 10.30 -14.14
N ALA A 354 -1.44 9.37 -15.05
CA ALA A 354 -1.73 9.48 -16.48
C ALA A 354 -3.22 9.26 -16.86
N LYS A 355 -4.13 9.19 -15.87
CA LYS A 355 -5.60 9.16 -16.01
C LYS A 355 -6.26 10.41 -15.39
N LEU A 356 -5.51 11.22 -14.63
CA LEU A 356 -6.03 12.43 -13.97
C LEU A 356 -6.45 13.48 -15.00
N THR A 357 -7.45 14.30 -14.65
CA THR A 357 -7.89 15.42 -15.48
C THR A 357 -7.19 16.70 -15.01
N PRO A 358 -6.22 17.26 -15.75
CA PRO A 358 -5.54 18.48 -15.30
C PRO A 358 -6.50 19.68 -15.25
N PRO A 359 -6.37 20.57 -14.24
CA PRO A 359 -7.07 21.84 -14.24
C PRO A 359 -6.54 22.74 -15.38
N PRO A 360 -7.39 23.56 -16.03
CA PRO A 360 -6.98 24.37 -17.18
C PRO A 360 -5.75 25.27 -16.97
N ALA A 361 -5.05 25.54 -18.07
CA ALA A 361 -3.97 26.53 -18.12
C ALA A 361 -4.55 27.96 -18.17
N GLY A 362 -4.22 28.76 -17.15
CA GLY A 362 -4.61 30.17 -17.01
C GLY A 362 -6.03 30.43 -16.48
N ASP A 363 -6.16 31.47 -15.64
CA ASP A 363 -7.44 31.98 -15.11
C ASP A 363 -8.20 32.83 -16.16
N LYS A 364 -8.40 32.25 -17.35
CA LYS A 364 -8.97 32.93 -18.52
C LYS A 364 -10.50 32.87 -18.51
N ASP A 365 -11.13 33.59 -17.57
CA ASP A 365 -12.60 33.80 -17.49
C ASP A 365 -13.14 34.72 -18.61
N VAL A 366 -12.97 34.26 -19.85
CA VAL A 366 -13.14 35.00 -21.10
C VAL A 366 -13.83 34.10 -22.12
N ASP A 367 -15.02 34.49 -22.58
CA ASP A 367 -15.70 33.76 -23.67
C ASP A 367 -14.95 33.88 -25.00
N LYS A 368 -15.31 33.01 -25.98
CA LYS A 368 -14.79 32.98 -27.38
C LYS A 368 -15.01 34.28 -28.22
N LYS A 369 -15.21 35.43 -27.57
CA LYS A 369 -15.29 36.79 -28.14
C LYS A 369 -14.54 37.84 -27.30
N GLY A 370 -13.59 37.44 -26.45
CA GLY A 370 -12.67 38.38 -25.78
C GLY A 370 -13.30 39.28 -24.71
N ARG A 371 -14.42 38.87 -24.10
CA ARG A 371 -15.10 39.64 -23.04
C ARG A 371 -15.07 38.91 -21.70
N ARG A 372 -14.55 39.59 -20.67
CA ARG A 372 -14.63 39.18 -19.25
C ARG A 372 -16.09 39.01 -18.81
N LYS A 373 -16.40 37.89 -18.13
CA LYS A 373 -17.72 37.64 -17.53
C LYS A 373 -17.89 38.39 -16.21
N LYS A 374 -18.52 39.57 -16.23
CA LYS A 374 -19.07 40.14 -14.99
C LYS A 374 -20.21 39.26 -14.48
N GLY A 375 -20.11 38.77 -13.23
CA GLY A 375 -21.30 38.36 -12.46
C GLY A 375 -21.43 36.89 -12.05
N LYS A 376 -20.42 36.04 -12.25
CA LYS A 376 -20.33 34.75 -11.55
C LYS A 376 -18.92 34.55 -11.01
N LYS A 377 -18.79 34.28 -9.70
CA LYS A 377 -17.58 33.61 -9.20
C LYS A 377 -17.49 32.27 -9.92
N SER A 378 -16.37 32.01 -10.59
CA SER A 378 -16.07 30.65 -11.04
C SER A 378 -15.91 29.79 -9.78
N ARG A 379 -16.82 28.82 -9.59
CA ARG A 379 -16.51 27.68 -8.72
C ARG A 379 -15.41 26.91 -9.44
N ASP A 380 -14.26 26.72 -8.81
CA ASP A 380 -13.26 25.81 -9.33
C ASP A 380 -13.92 24.43 -9.54
N PRO A 381 -14.04 23.93 -10.79
CA PRO A 381 -14.68 22.64 -11.05
C PRO A 381 -13.78 21.45 -10.72
N TRP A 382 -12.51 21.69 -10.37
CA TRP A 382 -11.44 20.69 -10.40
C TRP A 382 -10.66 20.59 -9.10
N GLY A 383 -10.36 21.71 -8.42
CA GLY A 383 -9.63 21.71 -7.15
C GLY A 383 -10.29 20.79 -6.12
N GLU A 384 -11.54 21.08 -5.74
CA GLU A 384 -12.31 20.35 -4.72
C GLU A 384 -12.62 18.86 -5.03
N ARG A 385 -12.25 18.33 -6.21
CA ARG A 385 -12.43 16.91 -6.58
C ARG A 385 -11.39 16.00 -5.94
N TYR A 386 -10.18 16.52 -5.73
CA TYR A 386 -9.04 15.72 -5.31
C TYR A 386 -8.67 16.02 -3.85
N HIS A 387 -8.00 15.09 -3.19
CA HIS A 387 -7.27 15.37 -1.95
C HIS A 387 -5.89 14.72 -1.98
N LEU A 388 -4.99 15.22 -1.13
CA LEU A 388 -3.59 14.85 -1.12
C LEU A 388 -3.20 14.17 0.18
N SER A 389 -2.34 13.16 0.04
CA SER A 389 -1.51 12.65 1.13
C SER A 389 -0.06 12.78 0.72
N LEU A 390 0.79 13.42 1.52
CA LEU A 390 2.24 13.44 1.33
C LEU A 390 2.84 12.28 2.13
N VAL A 391 3.77 11.56 1.53
CA VAL A 391 4.55 10.52 2.21
C VAL A 391 5.98 11.02 2.31
N SER A 392 6.58 10.90 3.49
CA SER A 392 7.98 11.28 3.70
C SER A 392 8.91 10.09 3.44
N PRO A 393 10.11 10.30 2.87
CA PRO A 393 11.22 9.40 3.11
C PRO A 393 11.64 9.46 4.59
N SER A 394 12.44 8.49 5.00
CA SER A 394 12.71 8.09 6.38
C SER A 394 14.08 8.51 6.91
N VAL A 395 14.30 8.34 8.23
CA VAL A 395 15.64 8.41 8.83
C VAL A 395 16.39 7.07 8.70
N VAL A 396 15.69 5.93 8.70
CA VAL A 396 16.30 4.60 8.53
C VAL A 396 17.04 4.46 7.18
N PRO A 397 18.26 3.90 7.12
CA PRO A 397 19.15 3.97 5.96
C PRO A 397 18.83 2.99 4.81
N ASN A 398 17.55 2.68 4.56
CA ASN A 398 17.13 1.96 3.35
C ASN A 398 17.45 2.75 2.06
N TYR A 399 17.63 4.07 2.19
CA TYR A 399 18.28 4.97 1.24
C TYR A 399 19.24 5.87 2.02
N PHE A 400 19.50 7.11 1.59
CA PHE A 400 20.08 8.09 2.50
C PHE A 400 19.05 8.52 3.56
N PRO A 401 19.41 8.65 4.86
CA PRO A 401 18.55 9.23 5.88
C PRO A 401 18.07 10.63 5.49
N THR A 402 16.82 10.95 5.81
CA THR A 402 16.18 12.20 5.38
C THR A 402 15.30 12.84 6.46
N LEU A 403 15.02 14.13 6.28
CA LEU A 403 13.98 14.86 7.02
C LEU A 403 13.37 15.97 6.16
N ARG A 404 12.12 16.38 6.43
CA ARG A 404 11.38 17.34 5.61
C ARG A 404 10.95 18.55 6.44
N VAL A 405 11.26 19.76 5.96
CA VAL A 405 10.71 21.01 6.53
C VAL A 405 9.68 21.57 5.57
N LEU A 406 8.41 21.59 5.99
CA LEU A 406 7.30 22.15 5.21
C LEU A 406 7.03 23.58 5.64
N GLU A 407 6.63 24.43 4.70
CA GLU A 407 6.33 25.84 4.94
C GLU A 407 4.89 26.21 4.55
N TYR A 408 4.34 27.20 5.24
CA TYR A 408 2.94 27.60 5.13
C TYR A 408 2.73 29.11 5.32
N ASN A 409 1.69 29.63 4.69
CA ASN A 409 1.39 31.06 4.66
C ASN A 409 0.87 31.58 6.02
N ILE A 410 1.67 32.43 6.69
CA ILE A 410 1.32 33.09 7.96
C ILE A 410 0.75 34.51 7.80
N THR A 411 0.37 34.95 6.60
CA THR A 411 -0.22 36.28 6.36
C THR A 411 -1.46 36.48 7.23
N GLY A 412 -1.47 37.52 8.08
CA GLY A 412 -2.53 37.80 9.04
C GLY A 412 -2.47 37.00 10.34
N LEU A 413 -1.45 36.15 10.53
CA LEU A 413 -1.19 35.35 11.74
C LEU A 413 0.11 35.76 12.45
N GLU A 414 0.73 36.89 12.08
CA GLU A 414 2.04 37.34 12.56
C GLU A 414 2.07 37.72 14.06
N ASN A 415 0.88 37.78 14.67
CA ASN A 415 0.65 38.02 16.11
C ASN A 415 -0.38 37.01 16.68
N ALA A 416 -0.57 35.86 16.03
CA ALA A 416 -1.34 34.75 16.61
C ALA A 416 -0.61 34.21 17.85
N PRO A 417 -1.33 33.68 18.85
CA PRO A 417 -0.71 33.03 20.00
C PRO A 417 0.11 31.82 19.55
N VAL A 418 1.26 31.60 20.18
CA VAL A 418 2.02 30.36 20.01
C VAL A 418 1.70 29.38 21.14
N TRP A 419 2.03 28.10 20.96
CA TRP A 419 1.80 27.02 21.92
C TRP A 419 2.16 27.35 23.38
N ARG A 420 3.25 28.09 23.60
CA ARG A 420 3.70 28.52 24.94
C ARG A 420 2.71 29.44 25.65
N ASP A 421 1.93 30.22 24.91
CA ASP A 421 1.03 31.25 25.44
C ASP A 421 -0.27 30.64 25.98
N THR A 422 -0.71 29.50 25.41
CA THR A 422 -1.93 28.76 25.80
C THR A 422 -1.95 28.38 27.28
N PHE A 423 -0.78 28.11 27.86
CA PHE A 423 -0.62 27.72 29.27
C PHE A 423 -0.35 28.92 30.21
N GLN A 424 -0.48 30.15 29.72
CA GLN A 424 -0.35 31.39 30.51
C GLN A 424 -1.67 32.15 30.70
N THR A 425 -2.77 31.71 30.08
CA THR A 425 -4.09 32.34 30.17
C THR A 425 -5.08 31.46 30.92
N ASP A 426 -5.36 31.80 32.18
CA ASP A 426 -6.40 31.17 32.99
C ASP A 426 -7.83 31.37 32.41
N ILE A 427 -8.63 30.31 32.47
CA ILE A 427 -10.11 30.26 32.34
C ILE A 427 -10.70 30.60 30.95
N PRO A 428 -11.16 29.59 30.19
CA PRO A 428 -12.08 29.78 29.05
C PRO A 428 -13.48 30.27 29.44
N ASP A 429 -14.17 30.91 28.50
CA ASP A 429 -15.53 31.45 28.67
C ASP A 429 -16.58 30.35 28.99
N PRO A 430 -17.33 30.47 30.11
CA PRO A 430 -18.39 29.53 30.48
C PRO A 430 -19.48 29.30 29.41
N GLU A 431 -19.80 30.28 28.54
CA GLU A 431 -20.84 30.07 27.51
C GLU A 431 -20.44 29.00 26.49
N HIS A 432 -19.15 28.85 26.19
CA HIS A 432 -18.66 27.81 25.28
C HIS A 432 -18.77 26.41 25.90
N ALA A 433 -18.39 26.26 27.17
CA ALA A 433 -18.46 24.99 27.89
C ALA A 433 -19.91 24.51 28.09
N GLN A 434 -20.83 25.45 28.39
CA GLN A 434 -22.27 25.17 28.51
C GLN A 434 -22.84 24.56 27.23
N LYS A 435 -22.54 25.17 26.07
CA LYS A 435 -23.00 24.71 24.75
C LYS A 435 -22.42 23.35 24.34
N HIS A 436 -21.17 23.06 24.76
CA HIS A 436 -20.50 21.78 24.58
C HIS A 436 -21.22 20.61 25.27
N LEU A 437 -21.90 20.87 26.40
CA LEU A 437 -22.68 19.90 27.16
C LEU A 437 -24.08 19.65 26.58
N GLU A 438 -24.71 20.66 25.97
CA GLU A 438 -26.05 20.53 25.39
C GLU A 438 -26.05 19.67 24.13
N LEU A 439 -25.08 19.86 23.22
CA LEU A 439 -24.91 19.02 22.02
C LEU A 439 -24.69 17.55 22.38
N ARG A 440 -23.75 17.28 23.31
CA ARG A 440 -23.42 15.92 23.77
C ARG A 440 -24.62 15.20 24.40
N ARG A 441 -25.61 15.94 24.91
CA ARG A 441 -26.84 15.37 25.48
C ARG A 441 -27.86 15.02 24.40
N HIS A 442 -27.91 15.79 23.32
CA HIS A 442 -28.95 15.68 22.31
C HIS A 442 -28.73 14.53 21.30
N GLU A 443 -27.52 13.98 21.24
CA GLU A 443 -27.15 12.83 20.38
C GLU A 443 -27.10 11.49 21.15
N LEU A 444 -26.96 11.51 22.48
CA LEU A 444 -26.97 10.28 23.30
C LEU A 444 -28.38 9.69 23.48
N ASP A 445 -29.44 10.50 23.40
CA ASP A 445 -30.82 10.05 23.55
C ASP A 445 -31.33 9.20 22.35
N ASP A 446 -30.63 9.21 21.21
CA ASP A 446 -30.98 8.42 20.00
C ASP A 446 -30.29 7.02 19.97
N ILE A 447 -29.48 6.65 20.98
CA ILE A 447 -28.68 5.40 20.98
C ILE A 447 -28.90 4.56 22.27
N ASP A 448 -30.13 4.10 22.54
CA ASP A 448 -30.32 2.84 23.30
C ASP A 448 -31.63 2.08 22.99
N THR A 449 -31.55 0.75 23.06
CA THR A 449 -32.61 -0.27 23.01
C THR A 449 -33.65 -0.25 21.88
N THR A 450 -33.64 -1.29 21.04
CA THR A 450 -34.77 -2.27 20.98
C THR A 450 -34.47 -3.48 20.10
N ALA A 451 -34.41 -4.67 20.70
CA ALA A 451 -34.47 -5.93 19.95
C ALA A 451 -35.95 -6.30 19.66
N PRO A 452 -36.35 -6.57 18.40
CA PRO A 452 -37.75 -6.79 18.06
C PRO A 452 -38.21 -8.22 18.37
N SER A 453 -39.01 -8.39 19.42
CA SER A 453 -39.75 -9.64 19.68
C SER A 453 -40.87 -9.88 18.67
N ILE A 454 -41.02 -11.12 18.19
CA ILE A 454 -42.08 -11.53 17.25
C ILE A 454 -43.48 -11.33 17.85
N THR A 455 -44.40 -10.68 17.13
CA THR A 455 -45.85 -10.98 17.19
C THR A 455 -46.61 -10.40 15.98
N GLU A 456 -47.68 -11.08 15.55
CA GLU A 456 -48.51 -10.66 14.42
C GLU A 456 -49.54 -9.57 14.78
N LYS A 457 -49.92 -8.75 13.78
CA LYS A 457 -51.35 -8.42 13.51
C LYS A 457 -51.57 -7.84 12.09
N LYS A 458 -52.80 -7.99 11.59
CA LYS A 458 -53.25 -7.66 10.22
C LYS A 458 -54.12 -6.39 10.16
N HIS A 459 -54.27 -5.88 8.94
CA HIS A 459 -55.19 -4.80 8.50
C HIS A 459 -54.73 -3.36 8.85
N ARG A 460 -55.05 -2.33 8.05
CA ARG A 460 -56.07 -2.21 6.98
C ARG A 460 -55.58 -1.29 5.83
N LYS A 461 -56.25 -1.31 4.67
CA LYS A 461 -56.01 -0.38 3.54
C LYS A 461 -56.72 0.96 3.76
N ASP A 462 -56.19 2.05 3.21
CA ASP A 462 -56.92 2.83 2.19
C ASP A 462 -55.98 3.65 1.26
N LYS A 463 -56.51 4.59 0.46
CA LYS A 463 -55.99 4.93 -0.88
C LYS A 463 -55.39 6.32 -1.13
N ASP A 464 -54.61 6.37 -2.22
CA ASP A 464 -54.42 7.45 -3.22
C ASP A 464 -53.86 8.82 -2.80
N SER A 465 -52.64 9.12 -3.30
CA SER A 465 -52.50 10.05 -4.44
C SER A 465 -51.08 10.02 -5.06
N LYS A 466 -50.94 10.39 -6.34
CA LYS A 466 -49.69 10.27 -7.11
C LYS A 466 -48.95 11.60 -7.25
N LYS A 467 -47.67 11.66 -6.83
CA LYS A 467 -46.67 12.60 -7.36
C LYS A 467 -45.36 11.86 -7.66
N LYS A 468 -44.89 11.94 -8.92
CA LYS A 468 -43.61 11.33 -9.35
C LYS A 468 -42.43 12.16 -8.82
N LYS A 469 -41.78 11.74 -7.73
CA LYS A 469 -40.35 12.06 -7.52
C LYS A 469 -39.51 11.15 -8.43
N LYS A 470 -38.37 11.63 -8.94
CA LYS A 470 -37.34 10.76 -9.51
C LYS A 470 -36.83 9.84 -8.39
N LYS A 471 -36.64 8.54 -8.68
CA LYS A 471 -35.95 7.64 -7.77
C LYS A 471 -34.45 7.92 -7.83
N THR A 472 -33.90 8.55 -6.80
CA THR A 472 -32.56 8.18 -6.31
C THR A 472 -32.68 6.80 -5.66
N PRO A 473 -31.71 5.89 -5.79
CA PRO A 473 -31.68 4.67 -4.98
C PRO A 473 -31.55 5.03 -3.49
N PRO A 474 -32.25 4.35 -2.57
CA PRO A 474 -32.00 4.50 -1.15
C PRO A 474 -30.81 3.62 -0.73
N THR A 475 -29.62 4.22 -0.65
CA THR A 475 -28.51 3.68 0.13
C THR A 475 -28.70 4.12 1.57
N HIS A 476 -29.38 3.30 2.38
CA HIS A 476 -29.49 3.50 3.82
C HIS A 476 -29.13 2.21 4.54
N ASP A 477 -27.83 2.06 4.76
CA ASP A 477 -27.37 1.66 6.08
C ASP A 477 -27.94 2.70 7.10
N PRO A 478 -28.61 2.27 8.19
CA PRO A 478 -29.03 3.19 9.24
C PRO A 478 -27.85 3.78 10.05
N ASN A 479 -26.70 3.10 10.08
CA ASN A 479 -25.55 3.47 10.91
C ASN A 479 -24.55 4.38 10.19
N LEU A 480 -24.73 4.65 8.89
CA LEU A 480 -23.83 5.52 8.12
C LEU A 480 -24.30 6.98 8.15
N HIS A 481 -23.88 7.73 9.16
CA HIS A 481 -24.02 9.18 9.16
C HIS A 481 -23.00 9.79 8.18
N ILE A 482 -23.45 10.60 7.21
CA ILE A 482 -22.55 11.27 6.26
C ILE A 482 -22.50 12.76 6.59
N PRO A 483 -21.33 13.30 6.99
CA PRO A 483 -21.17 14.72 7.32
C PRO A 483 -21.60 15.66 6.18
N ALA A 484 -22.12 16.83 6.55
CA ALA A 484 -22.55 17.81 5.57
C ALA A 484 -21.34 18.39 4.79
N PRO A 485 -21.46 18.56 3.45
CA PRO A 485 -20.45 19.28 2.67
C PRO A 485 -20.41 20.76 3.05
N PRO A 486 -19.32 21.48 2.71
CA PRO A 486 -19.24 22.92 2.89
C PRO A 486 -20.36 23.62 2.11
N SER A 487 -20.83 24.75 2.63
CA SER A 487 -21.89 25.53 1.97
C SER A 487 -21.54 25.83 0.51
N LYS A 488 -22.54 25.81 -0.38
CA LYS A 488 -22.32 26.05 -1.83
C LYS A 488 -21.76 27.45 -2.14
N THR A 489 -21.79 28.36 -1.16
CA THR A 489 -21.26 29.73 -1.20
C THR A 489 -19.97 29.93 -0.39
N ALA A 490 -19.47 28.90 0.31
CA ALA A 490 -18.19 28.96 1.01
C ALA A 490 -17.02 29.15 0.02
N PRO A 491 -15.90 29.75 0.44
CA PRO A 491 -14.64 29.66 -0.31
C PRO A 491 -14.06 28.23 -0.21
N PRO A 492 -13.19 27.81 -1.15
CA PRO A 492 -12.39 26.60 -1.00
C PRO A 492 -11.43 26.70 0.20
N GLY A 493 -11.10 25.57 0.84
CA GLY A 493 -10.15 25.52 1.95
C GLY A 493 -8.70 25.80 1.53
N PRO A 494 -7.76 25.95 2.49
CA PRO A 494 -6.38 26.35 2.21
C PRO A 494 -5.58 25.43 1.30
N ALA A 495 -5.96 24.15 1.21
CA ALA A 495 -5.38 23.19 0.24
C ALA A 495 -5.74 23.51 -1.23
N TYR A 496 -6.79 24.30 -1.46
CA TYR A 496 -7.42 24.48 -2.76
C TYR A 496 -7.31 25.91 -3.31
N SER A 497 -7.14 26.89 -2.42
CA SER A 497 -7.01 28.30 -2.79
C SER A 497 -6.04 28.99 -1.82
N PRO A 498 -5.00 29.69 -2.32
CA PRO A 498 -4.04 30.40 -1.47
C PRO A 498 -4.71 31.39 -0.51
N GLN A 499 -4.51 31.12 0.78
CA GLN A 499 -5.00 31.90 1.93
C GLN A 499 -4.07 31.62 3.13
N PRO A 500 -4.34 32.13 4.35
CA PRO A 500 -3.56 31.74 5.52
C PRO A 500 -3.62 30.21 5.75
N LEU A 501 -2.53 29.65 6.26
CA LEU A 501 -2.31 28.20 6.44
C LEU A 501 -2.27 27.36 5.15
N THR A 502 -2.30 27.96 3.95
CA THR A 502 -1.94 27.24 2.71
C THR A 502 -0.47 26.84 2.75
N LEU A 503 -0.16 25.57 2.46
CA LEU A 503 1.21 25.09 2.29
C LEU A 503 1.85 25.69 1.04
N THR A 504 3.00 26.32 1.18
CA THR A 504 3.71 27.04 0.11
C THR A 504 4.81 26.20 -0.53
N GLY A 505 5.47 25.34 0.22
CA GLY A 505 6.54 24.48 -0.27
C GLY A 505 7.14 23.60 0.82
N TYR A 506 8.19 22.87 0.48
CA TYR A 506 9.07 22.22 1.46
C TYR A 506 10.51 22.18 0.97
N THR A 507 11.42 22.03 1.91
CA THR A 507 12.82 21.65 1.68
C THR A 507 13.02 20.23 2.19
N GLN A 508 13.49 19.35 1.30
CA GLN A 508 13.86 17.98 1.61
C GLN A 508 15.36 17.96 1.93
N TYR A 509 15.72 17.37 3.06
CA TYR A 509 17.10 17.23 3.50
C TYR A 509 17.51 15.76 3.51
N TYR A 510 18.79 15.47 3.24
CA TYR A 510 19.37 14.14 3.27
C TYR A 510 20.77 14.12 3.90
N ALA A 511 21.14 13.02 4.55
CA ALA A 511 22.49 12.78 5.08
C ALA A 511 23.24 11.83 4.14
N ASN A 512 24.29 12.33 3.47
CA ASN A 512 25.09 11.55 2.53
C ASN A 512 26.03 10.58 3.28
N LEU A 513 25.49 9.43 3.71
CA LEU A 513 26.24 8.42 4.47
C LEU A 513 27.48 7.92 3.73
N THR A 514 27.45 7.80 2.41
CA THR A 514 28.62 7.42 1.62
C THR A 514 29.77 8.42 1.78
N HIS A 515 29.48 9.71 1.91
CA HIS A 515 30.48 10.72 2.23
C HIS A 515 30.89 10.66 3.70
N ILE A 516 29.91 10.73 4.62
CA ILE A 516 30.13 10.85 6.08
C ILE A 516 30.89 9.63 6.64
N ASN A 517 30.52 8.41 6.25
CA ASN A 517 31.18 7.18 6.71
C ASN A 517 32.63 7.08 6.18
N ASN A 518 32.91 7.56 4.96
CA ASN A 518 34.26 7.50 4.38
C ASN A 518 35.23 8.56 4.93
N LEU A 519 34.74 9.72 5.41
CA LEU A 519 35.59 10.71 6.07
C LEU A 519 36.33 10.10 7.28
N ASN A 520 35.63 9.31 8.09
CA ASN A 520 36.18 8.62 9.27
C ASN A 520 37.25 7.55 8.93
N LEU A 521 37.39 7.13 7.67
CA LEU A 521 38.46 6.21 7.24
C LEU A 521 39.76 6.93 6.84
N THR A 522 39.81 8.27 6.90
CA THR A 522 40.97 9.07 6.47
C THR A 522 41.81 9.65 7.62
N SER A 523 41.36 9.48 8.88
CA SER A 523 42.12 9.86 10.07
C SER A 523 42.89 8.66 10.65
N ASP A 524 44.17 8.58 10.32
CA ASP A 524 45.22 7.69 10.86
C ASP A 524 44.79 6.55 11.80
N ASP A 525 44.73 5.32 11.27
CA ASP A 525 45.84 4.39 11.54
C ASP A 525 46.01 3.36 10.40
N THR A 526 47.26 3.12 9.97
CA THR A 526 47.63 2.01 9.07
C THR A 526 48.43 0.93 9.80
N THR A 527 48.19 0.77 11.10
CA THR A 527 48.91 -0.16 11.98
C THR A 527 47.96 -1.01 12.84
N THR A 528 48.31 -2.30 12.97
CA THR A 528 47.81 -3.25 13.98
C THR A 528 46.30 -3.39 14.21
N ALA A 529 45.74 -4.47 13.66
CA ALA A 529 44.59 -5.12 14.30
C ALA A 529 44.95 -5.65 15.72
N ALA A 530 43.93 -5.77 16.58
CA ALA A 530 43.92 -6.37 17.92
C ALA A 530 44.35 -5.50 19.14
N ALA A 531 43.56 -4.44 19.42
CA ALA A 531 43.35 -3.74 20.72
C ALA A 531 42.28 -2.64 20.47
N LEU A 532 41.33 -2.23 21.33
CA LEU A 532 40.80 -2.63 22.66
C LEU A 532 39.25 -2.68 22.52
N ASP A 533 38.41 -3.34 23.32
CA ASP A 533 38.21 -3.29 24.79
C ASP A 533 37.94 -1.88 25.36
N PHE A 534 36.80 -1.28 25.01
CA PHE A 534 36.40 0.04 25.47
C PHE A 534 35.81 0.03 26.88
N ASN A 535 36.63 0.38 27.86
CA ASN A 535 36.17 0.84 29.16
C ASN A 535 35.79 2.33 29.10
N ILE A 536 34.82 2.74 29.91
CA ILE A 536 34.36 4.14 30.00
C ILE A 536 35.28 4.91 30.94
N ASP A 537 35.92 5.98 30.45
CA ASP A 537 36.12 7.21 31.24
C ASP A 537 36.51 8.39 30.34
N GLY A 538 36.19 9.62 30.77
CA GLY A 538 36.25 10.82 29.93
C GLY A 538 37.59 11.58 29.94
N GLY A 539 37.97 12.15 28.79
CA GLY A 539 39.09 13.09 28.66
C GLY A 539 39.00 13.89 27.36
N GLY A 540 38.79 15.20 27.46
CA GLY A 540 38.57 16.05 26.28
C GLY A 540 39.86 16.39 25.52
N GLY A 541 39.83 16.19 24.20
CA GLY A 541 40.83 16.71 23.27
C GLY A 541 40.13 17.15 21.98
N GLN A 542 40.39 18.37 21.51
CA GLN A 542 39.85 18.84 20.23
C GLN A 542 40.62 18.19 19.07
N GLN A 543 39.99 17.22 18.42
CA GLN A 543 40.25 16.99 16.99
C GLN A 543 39.43 18.01 16.19
N GLU A 544 40.00 18.51 15.09
CA GLU A 544 39.25 19.28 14.08
C GLU A 544 38.43 18.31 13.22
N GLY A 545 37.39 17.73 13.86
CA GLY A 545 36.52 16.72 13.27
C GLY A 545 35.47 17.32 12.34
N TRP A 546 35.24 16.66 11.20
CA TRP A 546 34.18 17.03 10.27
C TRP A 546 32.83 16.52 10.81
N GLU A 547 31.90 17.44 11.01
CA GLU A 547 30.65 17.21 11.74
C GLU A 547 29.59 16.49 10.87
N PHE A 548 28.75 15.67 11.49
CA PHE A 548 27.60 15.07 10.81
C PHE A 548 26.61 16.17 10.40
N ALA A 549 26.24 16.20 9.11
CA ALA A 549 25.32 17.21 8.59
C ALA A 549 24.30 16.60 7.62
N PHE A 550 23.07 17.11 7.69
CA PHE A 550 22.12 17.01 6.60
C PHE A 550 22.38 18.12 5.57
N GLU A 551 22.42 17.74 4.29
CA GLU A 551 22.47 18.63 3.13
C GLU A 551 21.06 18.80 2.56
N VAL A 552 20.82 19.87 1.79
CA VAL A 552 19.56 20.04 1.04
C VAL A 552 19.55 19.09 -0.15
N GLU A 553 18.61 18.15 -0.18
CA GLU A 553 18.41 17.27 -1.34
C GLU A 553 17.77 18.04 -2.49
N TYR A 554 16.65 18.71 -2.19
CA TYR A 554 15.97 19.66 -3.08
C TYR A 554 15.03 20.58 -2.30
N SER A 555 14.60 21.65 -2.96
CA SER A 555 13.66 22.64 -2.44
C SER A 555 12.58 22.91 -3.48
N THR A 556 11.30 22.76 -3.13
CA THR A 556 10.20 22.93 -4.11
C THR A 556 10.11 24.36 -4.66
N PHE A 557 10.67 25.33 -3.93
CA PHE A 557 10.72 26.74 -4.31
C PHE A 557 11.68 27.04 -5.47
N GLU A 558 12.73 26.24 -5.64
CA GLU A 558 13.81 26.47 -6.62
C GLU A 558 13.85 25.40 -7.73
N ASP A 559 13.02 24.36 -7.61
CA ASP A 559 13.02 23.22 -8.53
C ASP A 559 12.50 23.61 -9.93
N ARG A 560 13.47 23.85 -10.83
CA ARG A 560 13.25 24.26 -12.23
C ARG A 560 12.48 23.23 -13.08
N ILE A 561 12.34 21.99 -12.60
CA ILE A 561 11.64 20.89 -13.29
C ILE A 561 10.23 20.72 -12.73
N TYR A 562 10.03 20.75 -11.41
CA TYR A 562 8.72 20.68 -10.76
C TYR A 562 7.90 21.98 -10.91
N ARG A 563 8.55 23.17 -10.84
CA ARG A 563 7.91 24.48 -11.05
C ARG A 563 6.61 24.67 -10.27
N LEU A 564 6.64 24.37 -8.97
CA LEU A 564 5.48 24.51 -8.09
C LEU A 564 5.36 25.97 -7.62
N GLU A 565 4.22 26.61 -7.90
CA GLU A 565 3.87 27.94 -7.35
C GLU A 565 3.51 27.85 -5.85
N ASP A 566 2.92 26.72 -5.46
CA ASP A 566 2.47 26.37 -4.11
C ASP A 566 2.29 24.83 -4.01
N LEU A 567 1.95 24.33 -2.82
CA LEU A 567 1.55 22.93 -2.60
C LEU A 567 0.02 22.74 -2.60
N THR A 568 -0.74 23.58 -3.31
CA THR A 568 -2.18 23.34 -3.45
C THR A 568 -2.44 22.08 -4.27
N VAL A 569 -3.62 21.48 -4.05
CA VAL A 569 -4.14 20.33 -4.79
C VAL A 569 -4.08 20.58 -6.31
N LYS A 570 -4.36 21.81 -6.75
CA LYS A 570 -4.27 22.26 -8.14
C LYS A 570 -2.85 22.13 -8.71
N SER A 571 -1.83 22.55 -7.95
CA SER A 571 -0.43 22.53 -8.37
C SER A 571 0.15 21.11 -8.39
N LEU A 572 -0.12 20.32 -7.35
CA LEU A 572 0.35 18.93 -7.28
C LEU A 572 -0.39 17.98 -8.25
N VAL A 573 -1.68 18.21 -8.56
CA VAL A 573 -2.37 17.51 -9.65
C VAL A 573 -1.77 17.84 -11.03
N ARG A 574 -1.38 19.10 -11.28
CA ARG A 574 -0.66 19.47 -12.51
C ARG A 574 0.68 18.76 -12.60
N LEU A 575 1.46 18.71 -11.51
CA LEU A 575 2.73 17.99 -11.47
C LEU A 575 2.55 16.49 -11.74
N ALA A 576 1.56 15.85 -11.09
CA ALA A 576 1.22 14.45 -11.31
C ALA A 576 0.90 14.16 -12.78
N VAL A 577 0.09 15.00 -13.44
CA VAL A 577 -0.21 14.87 -14.88
C VAL A 577 1.05 15.02 -15.75
N ARG A 578 1.95 15.97 -15.46
CA ARG A 578 3.24 16.08 -16.19
C ARG A 578 4.12 14.85 -15.98
N ILE A 579 4.16 14.29 -14.77
CA ILE A 579 4.86 13.05 -14.47
C ILE A 579 4.24 11.86 -15.24
N GLY A 580 2.90 11.78 -15.34
CA GLY A 580 2.18 10.74 -16.06
C GLY A 580 2.37 10.77 -17.58
N HIS A 581 2.17 11.92 -18.21
CA HIS A 581 2.15 12.07 -19.68
C HIS A 581 3.50 12.48 -20.28
N GLY A 582 4.19 13.45 -19.66
CA GLY A 582 5.41 14.08 -20.16
C GLY A 582 5.17 15.33 -21.01
N GLU A 583 6.21 16.16 -21.10
CA GLU A 583 6.21 17.46 -21.77
C GLU A 583 6.20 17.33 -23.31
N ASP A 584 5.01 17.15 -23.90
CA ASP A 584 4.75 17.28 -25.35
C ASP A 584 3.27 17.65 -25.68
N GLU A 585 2.35 17.83 -24.71
CA GLU A 585 0.95 18.25 -24.94
C GLU A 585 0.47 19.37 -24.00
N GLY A 586 0.72 20.64 -24.38
CA GLY A 586 -0.13 21.75 -23.92
C GLY A 586 0.51 23.02 -23.34
N GLU A 587 1.49 23.63 -24.01
CA GLU A 587 1.78 25.07 -23.83
C GLU A 587 2.18 25.68 -25.19
N GLU A 588 1.66 26.87 -25.50
CA GLU A 588 2.02 27.64 -26.71
C GLU A 588 3.23 28.53 -26.40
N GLU A 589 4.08 28.77 -27.40
CA GLU A 589 5.33 29.55 -27.26
C GLU A 589 5.05 31.03 -26.94
N GLU A 590 5.07 31.43 -25.66
CA GLU A 590 5.32 32.84 -25.31
C GLU A 590 6.83 33.11 -25.44
N GLN A 591 7.19 33.89 -26.45
CA GLN A 591 8.57 34.29 -26.73
C GLN A 591 9.09 35.23 -25.63
N VAL A 592 10.06 34.75 -24.87
CA VAL A 592 11.02 35.62 -24.17
C VAL A 592 12.37 35.42 -24.87
N SER A 593 12.86 36.50 -25.48
CA SER A 593 14.23 36.58 -25.96
C SER A 593 15.17 36.80 -24.79
N ASP A 594 16.22 36.00 -24.70
CA ASP A 594 17.43 36.39 -23.99
C ASP A 594 18.63 35.91 -24.82
N ASP A 595 19.59 36.80 -25.05
CA ASP A 595 20.85 36.52 -25.75
C ASP A 595 21.93 36.30 -24.68
N GLY A 596 22.69 35.20 -24.73
CA GLY A 596 23.77 34.99 -23.76
C GLY A 596 24.45 33.62 -23.83
N ASP A 597 25.63 33.60 -24.44
CA ASP A 597 26.81 32.78 -24.09
C ASP A 597 26.60 31.26 -23.93
N ASP A 598 26.47 30.59 -25.08
CA ASP A 598 26.65 29.14 -25.26
C ASP A 598 28.14 28.86 -25.55
N GLU A 599 28.99 28.77 -24.51
CA GLU A 599 30.41 28.39 -24.66
C GLU A 599 30.56 26.87 -24.82
N THR A 600 30.95 26.45 -26.03
CA THR A 600 31.19 25.07 -26.44
C THR A 600 32.65 24.66 -26.27
N GLU A 601 32.90 23.46 -25.74
CA GLU A 601 34.10 22.63 -25.96
C GLU A 601 33.86 21.24 -25.30
N ASP A 602 34.33 20.10 -25.81
CA ASP A 602 34.55 19.67 -27.20
C ASP A 602 34.60 18.12 -27.25
N ASP A 603 34.32 17.50 -28.41
CA ASP A 603 34.33 16.03 -28.56
C ASP A 603 34.67 15.64 -30.02
N GLU A 604 35.94 15.83 -30.42
CA GLU A 604 36.46 15.63 -31.79
C GLU A 604 37.13 14.25 -32.05
N GLU A 605 37.13 13.86 -33.34
CA GLU A 605 37.99 12.86 -34.00
C GLU A 605 37.98 11.37 -33.53
N GLU A 606 38.44 10.40 -34.33
CA GLU A 606 38.04 10.05 -35.71
C GLU A 606 38.41 8.57 -35.98
N GLU A 607 37.96 7.99 -37.12
CA GLU A 607 38.79 7.15 -38.04
C GLU A 607 37.94 6.39 -39.10
N GLU A 608 38.57 6.14 -40.24
CA GLU A 608 37.97 5.65 -41.49
C GLU A 608 37.82 4.11 -41.61
N VAL A 609 37.00 3.66 -42.58
CA VAL A 609 37.41 2.64 -43.58
C VAL A 609 36.70 2.93 -44.93
N GLU A 610 37.45 2.88 -46.02
CA GLU A 610 37.05 3.19 -47.40
C GLU A 610 36.20 2.13 -48.16
N THR A 611 35.83 2.46 -49.41
CA THR A 611 35.31 1.63 -50.53
C THR A 611 33.81 1.25 -50.54
N GLU A 612 33.09 1.18 -51.69
CA GLU A 612 33.44 1.47 -53.10
C GLU A 612 32.22 2.09 -53.86
N LYS A 613 32.43 2.74 -55.01
CA LYS A 613 31.41 3.46 -55.80
C LYS A 613 30.77 2.60 -56.90
N LYS A 614 29.41 2.53 -57.02
CA LYS A 614 28.70 2.39 -58.34
C LYS A 614 27.20 2.78 -58.38
N LYS A 615 26.95 3.86 -59.13
CA LYS A 615 25.77 4.23 -59.99
C LYS A 615 24.39 3.55 -59.81
N LYS A 616 23.40 4.40 -59.48
CA LYS A 616 22.03 4.55 -60.08
C LYS A 616 21.25 3.29 -60.55
N LYS A 617 20.08 3.06 -59.94
CA LYS A 617 18.81 2.85 -60.67
C LYS A 617 17.60 3.26 -59.81
N LYS A 618 16.57 3.85 -60.45
CA LYS A 618 15.26 4.16 -59.82
C LYS A 618 14.43 2.88 -59.69
N HIS A 619 13.70 2.69 -58.60
CA HIS A 619 12.38 2.04 -58.62
C HIS A 619 11.48 2.57 -57.47
N LYS A 620 10.15 2.41 -57.62
CA LYS A 620 9.12 2.85 -56.65
C LYS A 620 8.94 1.83 -55.53
N GLY A 621 8.57 2.31 -54.34
CA GLY A 621 7.82 1.52 -53.34
C GLY A 621 8.43 1.51 -51.93
N GLY A 622 7.65 1.97 -50.94
CA GLY A 622 8.01 1.86 -49.52
C GLY A 622 7.69 3.11 -48.70
N LYS A 623 6.62 3.08 -47.89
CA LYS A 623 6.43 4.04 -46.80
C LYS A 623 7.35 3.65 -45.63
N GLY A 624 8.56 4.20 -45.61
CA GLY A 624 9.47 4.03 -44.48
C GLY A 624 8.90 4.70 -43.22
N LYS A 625 8.60 3.91 -42.17
CA LYS A 625 8.27 4.46 -40.85
C LYS A 625 9.54 5.12 -40.28
N LYS A 626 9.54 6.45 -40.12
CA LYS A 626 10.49 7.10 -39.20
C LYS A 626 10.18 6.58 -37.79
N GLY A 627 11.12 5.89 -37.16
CA GLY A 627 11.00 5.55 -35.74
C GLY A 627 11.14 6.83 -34.91
N LYS A 628 10.11 7.21 -34.14
CA LYS A 628 10.30 8.18 -33.04
C LYS A 628 11.29 7.53 -32.06
N LYS A 629 12.47 8.13 -31.86
CA LYS A 629 13.16 7.99 -30.56
C LYS A 629 12.17 8.50 -29.52
N ARG A 630 11.81 7.67 -28.54
CA ARG A 630 10.91 8.06 -27.44
C ARG A 630 11.71 9.00 -26.54
N LYS A 631 11.40 10.31 -26.54
CA LYS A 631 11.90 11.23 -25.51
C LYS A 631 11.63 10.59 -24.15
N GLN A 632 12.62 10.55 -23.27
CA GLN A 632 12.39 10.24 -21.87
C GLN A 632 11.69 11.43 -21.22
N ASN A 633 10.74 11.18 -20.32
CA ASN A 633 10.06 12.24 -19.59
C ASN A 633 11.00 12.74 -18.49
N LYS A 634 11.51 13.98 -18.64
CA LYS A 634 12.42 14.61 -17.67
C LYS A 634 11.78 14.69 -16.28
N THR A 635 10.53 15.14 -16.17
CA THR A 635 9.79 15.28 -14.90
C THR A 635 9.62 13.94 -14.18
N TRP A 636 9.49 12.83 -14.92
CA TRP A 636 9.41 11.48 -14.31
C TRP A 636 10.77 10.96 -13.83
N LEU A 637 11.85 11.17 -14.58
CA LEU A 637 13.19 10.79 -14.12
C LEU A 637 13.61 11.59 -12.89
N HIS A 638 13.26 12.88 -12.87
CA HIS A 638 13.47 13.77 -11.73
C HIS A 638 12.67 13.32 -10.49
N PHE A 639 11.39 12.96 -10.67
CA PHE A 639 10.57 12.38 -9.62
C PHE A 639 11.15 11.06 -9.07
N LEU A 640 11.60 10.14 -9.93
CA LEU A 640 12.23 8.90 -9.49
C LEU A 640 13.55 9.12 -8.74
N ARG A 641 14.30 10.17 -9.08
CA ARG A 641 15.56 10.52 -8.41
C ARG A 641 15.30 10.93 -6.96
N HIS A 642 14.36 11.85 -6.74
CA HIS A 642 13.94 12.32 -5.42
C HIS A 642 13.23 11.22 -4.61
N ALA A 643 12.41 10.39 -5.26
CA ALA A 643 11.70 9.29 -4.59
C ALA A 643 12.63 8.29 -3.89
N PHE A 644 13.87 8.15 -4.35
CA PHE A 644 14.89 7.28 -3.77
C PHE A 644 16.07 8.09 -3.19
N ALA A 645 15.80 9.25 -2.59
CA ALA A 645 16.76 10.12 -1.91
C ALA A 645 18.06 10.31 -2.71
N ASN A 646 17.96 10.91 -3.90
CA ASN A 646 19.03 11.12 -4.88
C ASN A 646 19.77 9.89 -5.45
N HIS A 647 19.56 8.66 -4.95
CA HIS A 647 20.46 7.52 -5.22
C HIS A 647 20.51 7.05 -6.70
N GLN A 648 19.47 7.29 -7.51
CA GLN A 648 19.42 6.84 -8.91
C GLN A 648 20.07 7.82 -9.92
N THR A 649 21.40 8.02 -9.86
CA THR A 649 22.14 8.70 -10.96
C THR A 649 23.39 8.01 -11.52
N ASP A 650 24.12 7.16 -10.78
CA ASP A 650 25.30 6.46 -11.34
C ASP A 650 24.96 5.20 -12.16
N ALA A 651 23.68 4.83 -12.21
CA ALA A 651 23.16 3.81 -13.14
C ALA A 651 23.08 4.40 -14.57
N ALA A 652 24.20 4.34 -15.29
CA ALA A 652 24.47 5.01 -16.57
C ALA A 652 23.30 5.08 -17.60
N PRO A 653 23.14 6.21 -18.32
CA PRO A 653 21.99 6.44 -19.20
C PRO A 653 21.97 5.51 -20.43
N MET A 654 20.83 4.83 -20.63
CA MET A 654 20.63 3.92 -21.79
C MET A 654 20.56 4.65 -23.14
N THR A 655 21.72 4.86 -23.78
CA THR A 655 21.84 5.19 -25.22
C THR A 655 22.90 4.27 -25.90
N PRO A 656 23.33 4.43 -27.17
CA PRO A 656 23.32 3.30 -28.10
C PRO A 656 24.66 2.55 -28.25
N ILE A 657 24.58 1.33 -28.78
CA ILE A 657 25.72 0.43 -29.01
C ILE A 657 26.55 0.88 -30.24
N LEU A 658 27.88 0.62 -30.20
CA LEU A 658 28.95 0.88 -31.22
C LEU A 658 29.52 2.31 -31.16
N ARG A 659 30.85 2.56 -31.09
CA ARG A 659 32.09 1.72 -31.14
C ARG A 659 33.30 2.49 -30.57
N LEU A 660 34.25 1.79 -29.91
CA LEU A 660 35.72 2.03 -29.93
C LEU A 660 36.44 0.68 -29.56
N PRO A 661 37.78 0.49 -29.72
CA PRO A 661 38.33 -0.81 -30.17
C PRO A 661 39.15 -1.68 -29.17
N THR A 662 39.59 -2.84 -29.70
CA THR A 662 40.87 -3.55 -29.40
C THR A 662 41.36 -3.91 -27.98
N ARG A 663 40.49 -4.40 -27.07
CA ARG A 663 40.91 -5.46 -26.09
C ARG A 663 40.15 -6.80 -26.21
N ARG A 664 39.80 -7.17 -27.45
CA ARG A 664 39.16 -8.45 -27.82
C ARG A 664 40.13 -9.65 -27.74
N ARG A 665 40.27 -10.29 -26.57
CA ARG A 665 40.49 -11.76 -26.49
C ARG A 665 40.15 -12.42 -25.15
N LEU A 666 40.37 -11.79 -23.98
CA LEU A 666 40.10 -12.46 -22.68
C LEU A 666 38.65 -12.38 -22.16
N ARG A 667 37.98 -11.22 -22.24
CA ARG A 667 36.66 -11.00 -21.57
C ARG A 667 35.54 -11.94 -22.04
N ARG A 668 35.64 -12.52 -23.26
CA ARG A 668 34.64 -13.42 -23.85
C ARG A 668 34.45 -14.75 -23.11
N ARG A 669 35.40 -15.19 -22.27
CA ARG A 669 35.26 -16.42 -21.46
C ARG A 669 34.55 -16.21 -20.11
N ARG A 670 34.59 -15.01 -19.52
CA ARG A 670 34.02 -14.74 -18.18
C ARG A 670 32.53 -14.37 -18.15
N MET A 671 32.00 -13.66 -19.16
CA MET A 671 30.55 -13.38 -19.19
C MET A 671 29.71 -14.61 -19.55
N ALA A 672 30.23 -15.49 -20.41
CA ALA A 672 29.56 -16.74 -20.77
C ALA A 672 29.45 -17.72 -19.59
N THR A 673 30.36 -17.64 -18.61
CA THR A 673 30.38 -18.51 -17.42
C THR A 673 29.51 -18.02 -16.27
N LEU A 674 29.00 -16.78 -16.32
CA LEU A 674 28.07 -16.22 -15.31
C LEU A 674 26.62 -16.15 -15.81
N LEU A 675 26.39 -15.86 -17.10
CA LEU A 675 25.05 -15.91 -17.69
C LEU A 675 24.51 -17.36 -17.79
N LEU A 676 25.39 -18.36 -17.94
CA LEU A 676 24.96 -19.76 -18.02
C LEU A 676 24.37 -20.29 -16.69
N PRO A 677 25.00 -20.15 -15.51
CA PRO A 677 24.40 -20.61 -14.25
C PRO A 677 23.13 -19.83 -13.89
N LEU A 678 23.06 -18.52 -14.12
CA LEU A 678 21.83 -17.74 -13.90
C LEU A 678 20.67 -18.21 -14.80
N LEU A 679 20.95 -18.45 -16.09
CA LEU A 679 19.93 -18.96 -17.01
C LEU A 679 19.55 -20.42 -16.71
N LEU A 680 20.50 -21.24 -16.24
CA LEU A 680 20.23 -22.59 -15.74
C LEU A 680 19.40 -22.58 -14.45
N LEU A 681 19.63 -21.66 -13.52
CA LEU A 681 18.85 -21.50 -12.29
C LEU A 681 17.42 -21.03 -12.60
N ALA A 682 17.27 -20.01 -13.44
CA ALA A 682 15.97 -19.57 -13.93
C ALA A 682 15.22 -20.69 -14.68
N LEU A 683 15.93 -21.51 -15.47
CA LEU A 683 15.35 -22.70 -16.09
C LEU A 683 14.98 -23.77 -15.05
N LEU A 684 15.80 -24.00 -14.02
CA LEU A 684 15.57 -24.99 -12.96
C LEU A 684 14.38 -24.63 -12.06
N LEU A 685 14.12 -23.34 -11.84
CA LEU A 685 12.95 -22.86 -11.09
C LEU A 685 11.69 -22.79 -11.96
N CYS A 686 11.78 -22.22 -13.17
CA CYS A 686 10.61 -22.03 -14.03
C CYS A 686 10.17 -23.28 -14.78
N LEU A 687 11.05 -24.25 -15.07
CA LEU A 687 10.68 -25.45 -15.81
C LEU A 687 9.77 -26.41 -15.02
N PRO A 688 9.99 -26.70 -13.72
CA PRO A 688 9.05 -27.48 -12.91
C PRO A 688 7.66 -26.82 -12.84
N LEU A 689 7.61 -25.50 -12.59
CA LEU A 689 6.36 -24.74 -12.57
C LEU A 689 5.65 -24.76 -13.94
N TYR A 690 6.40 -24.62 -15.03
CA TYR A 690 5.83 -24.73 -16.39
C TYR A 690 5.38 -26.16 -16.73
N VAL A 691 6.07 -27.19 -16.24
CA VAL A 691 5.68 -28.60 -16.41
C VAL A 691 4.46 -28.95 -15.57
N LEU A 692 4.29 -28.35 -14.39
CA LEU A 692 3.08 -28.47 -13.57
C LEU A 692 1.90 -27.73 -14.22
N TYR A 693 2.12 -26.50 -14.68
CA TYR A 693 1.09 -25.71 -15.37
C TYR A 693 0.73 -26.29 -16.76
N LYS A 694 1.67 -26.96 -17.44
CA LYS A 694 1.46 -27.57 -18.76
C LYS A 694 2.16 -28.92 -18.87
N PRO A 695 1.58 -29.99 -18.27
CA PRO A 695 2.18 -31.32 -18.26
C PRO A 695 2.41 -31.84 -19.69
N PRO A 696 3.66 -32.14 -20.09
CA PRO A 696 3.98 -32.54 -21.45
C PRO A 696 3.48 -33.96 -21.73
N SER A 697 3.11 -34.24 -22.97
CA SER A 697 2.52 -35.53 -23.38
C SER A 697 3.26 -36.79 -22.93
N PRO A 698 4.62 -36.84 -22.86
CA PRO A 698 5.33 -37.99 -22.29
C PRO A 698 5.08 -38.20 -20.79
N LEU A 699 4.97 -37.12 -20.00
CA LEU A 699 4.61 -37.21 -18.58
C LEU A 699 3.18 -37.75 -18.44
N LEU A 700 2.21 -37.19 -19.17
CA LEU A 700 0.83 -37.69 -19.16
C LEU A 700 0.71 -39.16 -19.59
N ARG A 701 1.58 -39.64 -20.50
CA ARG A 701 1.69 -41.07 -20.85
C ARG A 701 2.25 -41.90 -19.70
N TYR A 702 3.30 -41.43 -19.04
CA TYR A 702 3.88 -42.11 -17.88
C TYR A 702 2.87 -42.22 -16.73
N LEU A 703 2.20 -41.13 -16.35
CA LEU A 703 1.16 -41.14 -15.30
C LEU A 703 0.03 -42.13 -15.64
N ALA A 704 -0.53 -42.05 -16.86
CA ALA A 704 -1.60 -42.95 -17.31
C ALA A 704 -1.19 -44.42 -17.49
N HIS A 705 0.12 -44.71 -17.61
CA HIS A 705 0.65 -46.07 -17.61
C HIS A 705 0.97 -46.58 -16.19
N ARG A 706 1.38 -45.68 -15.29
CA ARG A 706 1.69 -45.97 -13.88
C ARG A 706 0.43 -46.21 -13.03
N TRP A 707 -0.69 -45.59 -13.39
CA TRP A 707 -2.02 -45.76 -12.78
C TRP A 707 -3.07 -45.93 -13.88
N THR A 708 -3.20 -47.16 -14.39
CA THR A 708 -4.13 -47.51 -15.50
C THR A 708 -5.61 -47.42 -15.09
N ASP A 709 -5.87 -47.54 -13.79
CA ASP A 709 -7.14 -47.31 -13.10
C ASP A 709 -7.58 -45.83 -13.16
N VAL A 710 -6.63 -44.89 -13.04
CA VAL A 710 -6.90 -43.44 -13.04
C VAL A 710 -7.04 -42.88 -14.47
N LEU A 711 -8.14 -42.17 -14.74
CA LEU A 711 -8.37 -41.49 -16.00
C LEU A 711 -7.78 -40.07 -16.00
N PHE A 712 -6.61 -39.92 -16.63
CA PHE A 712 -6.04 -38.62 -17.00
C PHE A 712 -6.53 -38.15 -18.37
N ARG A 713 -6.48 -39.05 -19.37
CA ARG A 713 -6.97 -38.79 -20.73
C ARG A 713 -7.23 -40.06 -21.51
N VAL A 714 -7.91 -39.88 -22.64
CA VAL A 714 -8.00 -40.83 -23.74
C VAL A 714 -6.95 -40.49 -24.82
N TRP A 715 -6.58 -41.49 -25.62
CA TRP A 715 -5.74 -41.33 -26.82
C TRP A 715 -6.58 -41.64 -28.07
N LEU A 716 -7.16 -40.60 -28.66
CA LEU A 716 -7.93 -40.71 -29.91
C LEU A 716 -7.07 -40.30 -31.13
N PRO A 717 -7.35 -40.85 -32.33
CA PRO A 717 -6.72 -40.37 -33.56
C PRO A 717 -7.22 -38.95 -33.91
N PRO A 718 -6.47 -38.15 -34.70
CA PRO A 718 -6.90 -36.81 -35.14
C PRO A 718 -8.25 -36.78 -35.88
N SER A 719 -8.70 -37.90 -36.44
CA SER A 719 -10.01 -38.07 -37.08
C SER A 719 -11.19 -38.18 -36.09
N LYS A 720 -10.93 -38.34 -34.78
CA LYS A 720 -11.94 -38.31 -33.71
C LYS A 720 -11.66 -37.16 -32.73
N PRO A 721 -11.87 -35.87 -33.11
CA PRO A 721 -11.54 -34.69 -32.31
C PRO A 721 -12.51 -34.45 -31.14
N LEU A 722 -12.72 -35.44 -30.28
CA LEU A 722 -13.54 -35.31 -29.08
C LEU A 722 -12.69 -34.86 -27.88
N VAL A 723 -13.27 -34.05 -27.00
CA VAL A 723 -12.75 -33.76 -25.65
C VAL A 723 -13.86 -33.92 -24.62
N ALA A 724 -13.55 -34.48 -23.46
CA ALA A 724 -14.50 -34.49 -22.35
C ALA A 724 -14.38 -33.17 -21.57
N LEU A 725 -15.51 -32.49 -21.39
CA LEU A 725 -15.60 -31.34 -20.49
C LEU A 725 -16.15 -31.82 -19.15
N THR A 726 -15.39 -31.60 -18.07
CA THR A 726 -15.78 -31.95 -16.71
C THR A 726 -15.86 -30.71 -15.85
N ILE A 727 -16.89 -30.63 -14.99
CA ILE A 727 -17.21 -29.45 -14.19
C ILE A 727 -17.43 -29.90 -12.74
N ASP A 728 -16.52 -29.49 -11.86
CA ASP A 728 -16.49 -29.89 -10.45
C ASP A 728 -17.32 -28.95 -9.58
N ASP A 729 -17.36 -29.18 -8.27
CA ASP A 729 -18.08 -28.34 -7.29
C ASP A 729 -19.62 -28.26 -7.47
N ALA A 730 -20.23 -29.10 -8.31
CA ALA A 730 -21.65 -28.97 -8.67
C ALA A 730 -22.60 -29.48 -7.56
N PRO A 731 -23.83 -28.96 -7.43
CA PRO A 731 -24.35 -27.76 -8.09
C PRO A 731 -23.94 -26.48 -7.36
N SER A 732 -23.97 -25.36 -8.06
CA SER A 732 -23.89 -24.02 -7.47
C SER A 732 -24.92 -23.09 -8.12
N ASP A 733 -24.96 -21.84 -7.66
CA ASP A 733 -25.83 -20.82 -8.24
C ASP A 733 -25.38 -20.43 -9.67
N HIS A 734 -24.17 -20.83 -10.09
CA HIS A 734 -23.66 -20.69 -11.45
C HIS A 734 -24.05 -21.86 -12.39
N THR A 735 -24.45 -23.04 -11.89
CA THR A 735 -24.73 -24.22 -12.74
C THR A 735 -25.74 -23.87 -13.84
N ARG A 736 -26.80 -23.11 -13.51
CA ARG A 736 -27.83 -22.70 -14.48
C ARG A 736 -27.29 -21.82 -15.62
N ALA A 737 -26.25 -21.01 -15.37
CA ALA A 737 -25.57 -20.22 -16.39
C ALA A 737 -24.61 -21.08 -17.22
N ILE A 738 -23.87 -21.98 -16.58
CA ILE A 738 -23.00 -22.97 -17.24
C ILE A 738 -23.82 -23.85 -18.21
N LEU A 739 -24.99 -24.35 -17.77
CA LEU A 739 -25.95 -25.08 -18.60
C LEU A 739 -26.41 -24.25 -19.82
N ALA A 740 -26.62 -22.94 -19.64
CA ALA A 740 -26.94 -22.06 -20.76
C ALA A 740 -25.80 -21.99 -21.78
N ALA A 741 -24.55 -21.79 -21.34
CA ALA A 741 -23.39 -21.74 -22.23
C ALA A 741 -23.14 -23.08 -22.97
N LEU A 742 -23.34 -24.22 -22.31
CA LEU A 742 -23.26 -25.56 -22.91
C LEU A 742 -24.32 -25.75 -24.01
N ARG A 743 -25.58 -25.42 -23.69
CA ARG A 743 -26.71 -25.46 -24.64
C ARG A 743 -26.49 -24.53 -25.83
N ASP A 744 -26.03 -23.30 -25.60
CA ASP A 744 -25.79 -22.30 -26.65
C ASP A 744 -24.72 -22.77 -27.67
N ALA A 745 -23.77 -23.60 -27.23
CA ALA A 745 -22.77 -24.22 -28.10
C ALA A 745 -23.26 -25.52 -28.77
N GLY A 746 -24.21 -26.22 -28.17
CA GLY A 746 -24.58 -27.60 -28.49
C GLY A 746 -23.56 -28.62 -27.95
N ALA A 747 -23.09 -28.40 -26.72
CA ALA A 747 -22.06 -29.21 -26.05
C ALA A 747 -22.62 -29.98 -24.85
N HIS A 748 -21.99 -31.11 -24.51
CA HIS A 748 -22.30 -31.87 -23.30
C HIS A 748 -21.09 -31.97 -22.37
N ALA A 749 -21.33 -32.05 -21.07
CA ALA A 749 -20.31 -32.13 -20.03
C ALA A 749 -20.68 -33.17 -18.96
N THR A 750 -19.70 -33.55 -18.13
CA THR A 750 -19.91 -34.36 -16.92
C THR A 750 -19.71 -33.49 -15.69
N PHE A 751 -20.74 -33.34 -14.86
CA PHE A 751 -20.71 -32.56 -13.63
C PHE A 751 -20.37 -33.47 -12.44
N PHE A 752 -19.28 -33.19 -11.72
CA PHE A 752 -18.92 -33.89 -10.49
C PHE A 752 -19.61 -33.20 -9.31
N VAL A 753 -20.48 -33.96 -8.65
CA VAL A 753 -21.41 -33.47 -7.62
C VAL A 753 -20.78 -33.56 -6.23
N VAL A 754 -20.81 -32.46 -5.49
CA VAL A 754 -20.52 -32.42 -4.04
C VAL A 754 -21.83 -32.58 -3.28
N GLY A 755 -22.01 -33.70 -2.57
CA GLY A 755 -23.31 -34.07 -1.99
C GLY A 755 -23.93 -33.02 -1.06
N ALA A 756 -23.13 -32.31 -0.27
CA ALA A 756 -23.60 -31.24 0.62
C ALA A 756 -24.14 -29.99 -0.11
N GLN A 757 -23.85 -29.80 -1.40
CA GLN A 757 -24.36 -28.66 -2.19
C GLN A 757 -25.74 -28.93 -2.83
N VAL A 758 -26.21 -30.18 -2.78
CA VAL A 758 -27.46 -30.64 -3.45
C VAL A 758 -28.72 -30.17 -2.73
N ALA A 759 -28.67 -29.99 -1.40
CA ALA A 759 -29.84 -29.65 -0.58
C ALA A 759 -30.44 -28.29 -1.00
N GLY A 760 -31.71 -28.29 -1.41
CA GLY A 760 -32.40 -27.11 -1.95
C GLY A 760 -32.02 -26.76 -3.39
N ARG A 761 -31.19 -27.57 -4.05
CA ARG A 761 -30.81 -27.45 -5.48
C ARG A 761 -31.09 -28.75 -6.26
N GLU A 762 -31.99 -29.60 -5.79
CA GLU A 762 -32.34 -30.89 -6.41
C GLU A 762 -33.01 -30.69 -7.78
N ASP A 763 -33.66 -29.55 -8.01
CA ASP A 763 -34.15 -29.12 -9.32
C ASP A 763 -33.01 -28.85 -10.30
N VAL A 764 -31.89 -28.28 -9.84
CA VAL A 764 -30.70 -28.03 -10.67
C VAL A 764 -30.10 -29.34 -11.17
N LEU A 765 -29.95 -30.37 -10.32
CA LEU A 765 -29.47 -31.69 -10.77
C LEU A 765 -30.40 -32.31 -11.82
N ARG A 766 -31.72 -32.21 -11.62
CA ARG A 766 -32.72 -32.69 -12.59
C ARG A 766 -32.66 -31.90 -13.91
N ASP A 767 -32.30 -30.62 -13.87
CA ASP A 767 -32.10 -29.79 -15.07
C ASP A 767 -30.79 -30.17 -15.81
N VAL A 768 -29.71 -30.51 -15.09
CA VAL A 768 -28.46 -31.06 -15.67
C VAL A 768 -28.74 -32.37 -16.42
N VAL A 769 -29.44 -33.31 -15.78
CA VAL A 769 -29.81 -34.60 -16.39
C VAL A 769 -30.79 -34.41 -17.56
N ARG A 770 -31.77 -33.49 -17.44
CA ARG A 770 -32.72 -33.15 -18.51
C ARG A 770 -32.04 -32.57 -19.74
N ALA A 771 -31.00 -31.76 -19.57
CA ALA A 771 -30.18 -31.23 -20.66
C ALA A 771 -29.28 -32.29 -21.33
N GLY A 772 -29.33 -33.54 -20.86
CA GLY A 772 -28.56 -34.65 -21.43
C GLY A 772 -27.08 -34.63 -21.03
N HIS A 773 -26.73 -33.98 -19.93
CA HIS A 773 -25.41 -34.06 -19.33
C HIS A 773 -25.29 -35.28 -18.41
N GLU A 774 -24.07 -35.52 -17.93
CA GLU A 774 -23.75 -36.64 -17.05
C GLU A 774 -23.46 -36.15 -15.64
N LEU A 775 -23.91 -36.88 -14.61
CA LEU A 775 -23.54 -36.64 -13.22
C LEU A 775 -22.49 -37.67 -12.78
N ALA A 776 -21.51 -37.20 -12.01
CA ALA A 776 -20.43 -37.97 -11.42
C ALA A 776 -20.23 -37.56 -9.94
N ASN A 777 -19.40 -38.28 -9.20
CA ASN A 777 -19.32 -38.18 -7.75
C ASN A 777 -18.04 -37.46 -7.29
N HIS A 778 -18.16 -36.42 -6.47
CA HIS A 778 -17.02 -35.67 -5.90
C HIS A 778 -16.82 -35.90 -4.39
N GLY A 779 -17.63 -36.76 -3.77
CA GLY A 779 -17.73 -36.89 -2.31
C GLY A 779 -18.80 -35.97 -1.73
N MET A 780 -19.03 -36.10 -0.41
CA MET A 780 -20.07 -35.33 0.27
C MET A 780 -19.63 -33.90 0.53
N ARG A 781 -18.32 -33.69 0.73
CA ARG A 781 -17.69 -32.39 0.98
C ARG A 781 -16.52 -32.16 0.02
N ASP A 782 -16.28 -30.90 -0.28
CA ASP A 782 -15.10 -30.41 -0.99
C ASP A 782 -13.91 -30.37 -0.01
N GLU A 783 -13.30 -31.53 0.23
CA GLU A 783 -12.17 -31.70 1.16
C GLU A 783 -11.14 -32.73 0.64
N PRO A 784 -9.86 -32.69 1.09
CA PRO A 784 -8.80 -33.52 0.51
C PRO A 784 -9.01 -35.02 0.75
N ALA A 785 -9.57 -35.73 -0.24
CA ALA A 785 -9.94 -37.14 -0.14
C ALA A 785 -8.75 -38.08 0.16
N ALA A 786 -7.52 -37.64 -0.06
CA ALA A 786 -6.31 -38.35 0.36
C ALA A 786 -6.20 -38.50 1.89
N GLY A 787 -6.73 -37.54 2.67
CA GLY A 787 -6.69 -37.53 4.14
C GLY A 787 -7.73 -38.46 4.79
N LEU A 788 -8.96 -38.47 4.28
CA LEU A 788 -10.11 -39.24 4.78
C LEU A 788 -9.79 -40.73 5.02
N THR A 789 -10.32 -41.32 6.09
CA THR A 789 -10.23 -42.77 6.32
C THR A 789 -11.02 -43.55 5.26
N ALA A 790 -10.75 -44.84 5.15
CA ALA A 790 -11.42 -45.70 4.16
C ALA A 790 -12.93 -45.83 4.40
N ALA A 791 -13.40 -45.67 5.65
CA ALA A 791 -14.82 -45.66 6.00
C ALA A 791 -15.48 -44.34 5.61
N GLU A 792 -14.93 -43.21 6.05
CA GLU A 792 -15.45 -41.87 5.72
C GLU A 792 -15.51 -41.66 4.19
N LEU A 793 -14.48 -42.09 3.46
CA LEU A 793 -14.45 -42.01 1.99
C LEU A 793 -15.54 -42.89 1.35
N GLU A 794 -15.80 -44.10 1.88
CA GLU A 794 -16.87 -44.96 1.40
C GLU A 794 -18.26 -44.37 1.67
N ASP A 795 -18.49 -43.88 2.89
CA ASP A 795 -19.76 -43.27 3.29
C ASP A 795 -20.06 -41.99 2.49
N GLN A 796 -19.05 -41.15 2.25
CA GLN A 796 -19.20 -39.94 1.42
C GLN A 796 -19.49 -40.26 -0.05
N ILE A 797 -18.82 -41.27 -0.63
CA ILE A 797 -19.10 -41.70 -2.00
C ILE A 797 -20.53 -42.26 -2.09
N ARG A 798 -20.96 -43.08 -1.12
CA ARG A 798 -22.31 -43.66 -1.08
C ARG A 798 -23.40 -42.59 -0.95
N ALA A 799 -23.34 -41.74 0.08
CA ALA A 799 -24.34 -40.70 0.31
C ALA A 799 -24.49 -39.73 -0.87
N THR A 800 -23.37 -39.36 -1.51
CA THR A 800 -23.38 -38.52 -2.71
C THR A 800 -23.98 -39.25 -3.92
N GLN A 801 -23.79 -40.56 -4.01
CA GLN A 801 -24.36 -41.34 -5.10
C GLN A 801 -25.86 -41.51 -4.98
N ASP A 802 -26.40 -41.69 -3.78
CA ASP A 802 -27.85 -41.80 -3.58
C ASP A 802 -28.58 -40.55 -4.09
N LEU A 803 -27.98 -39.37 -3.91
CA LEU A 803 -28.45 -38.09 -4.46
C LEU A 803 -28.37 -38.03 -6.00
N ILE A 804 -27.29 -38.56 -6.60
CA ILE A 804 -27.12 -38.65 -8.06
C ILE A 804 -28.14 -39.62 -8.68
N ASP A 805 -28.29 -40.81 -8.10
CA ASP A 805 -29.21 -41.85 -8.58
C ASP A 805 -30.66 -41.38 -8.45
N ALA A 806 -31.02 -40.68 -7.35
CA ALA A 806 -32.31 -40.03 -7.19
C ALA A 806 -32.59 -38.97 -8.27
N ALA A 807 -31.59 -38.17 -8.68
CA ALA A 807 -31.75 -37.18 -9.75
C ALA A 807 -32.01 -37.82 -11.13
N TYR A 808 -31.38 -38.96 -11.44
CA TYR A 808 -31.66 -39.74 -12.65
C TYR A 808 -33.07 -40.35 -12.62
N ILE A 809 -33.43 -41.00 -11.51
CA ILE A 809 -34.75 -41.64 -11.32
C ILE A 809 -35.88 -40.59 -11.41
N ALA A 810 -35.70 -39.42 -10.81
CA ALA A 810 -36.67 -38.32 -10.87
C ALA A 810 -36.84 -37.69 -12.28
N TRP A 811 -35.97 -38.03 -13.24
CA TRP A 811 -36.13 -37.70 -14.66
C TRP A 811 -36.58 -38.90 -15.53
N GLY A 812 -36.85 -40.06 -14.92
CA GLY A 812 -37.24 -41.27 -15.65
C GLY A 812 -36.10 -41.89 -16.47
N ARG A 813 -34.84 -41.69 -16.05
CA ARG A 813 -33.67 -42.41 -16.59
C ARG A 813 -33.16 -43.39 -15.56
N GLU A 814 -32.71 -44.55 -16.01
CA GLU A 814 -31.89 -45.46 -15.21
C GLU A 814 -30.55 -44.76 -14.88
N PRO A 815 -30.09 -44.78 -13.62
CA PRO A 815 -28.75 -44.30 -13.28
C PRO A 815 -27.64 -45.15 -13.95
N PRO A 816 -26.41 -44.62 -14.09
CA PRO A 816 -25.29 -45.40 -14.60
C PRO A 816 -25.10 -46.69 -13.79
N ALA A 817 -25.11 -47.83 -14.49
CA ALA A 817 -24.98 -49.15 -13.87
C ALA A 817 -23.66 -49.29 -13.09
N GLN A 818 -23.67 -50.13 -12.04
CA GLN A 818 -22.51 -50.33 -11.17
C GLN A 818 -21.62 -51.45 -11.72
N GLY A 819 -20.70 -51.11 -12.63
CA GLY A 819 -19.87 -52.08 -13.35
C GLY A 819 -18.37 -51.84 -13.25
N HIS A 820 -17.60 -52.93 -13.14
CA HIS A 820 -16.12 -52.89 -13.17
C HIS A 820 -15.55 -52.81 -14.61
N HIS A 821 -16.40 -52.70 -15.63
CA HIS A 821 -16.00 -52.64 -17.04
C HIS A 821 -16.03 -51.21 -17.59
N ILE A 822 -15.09 -50.89 -18.49
CA ILE A 822 -14.83 -49.54 -19.05
C ILE A 822 -16.08 -48.88 -19.68
N ARG A 823 -17.08 -49.67 -20.10
CA ARG A 823 -18.34 -49.18 -20.69
C ARG A 823 -19.46 -48.87 -19.69
N GLY A 824 -19.26 -49.07 -18.40
CA GLY A 824 -20.29 -48.93 -17.37
C GLY A 824 -19.72 -48.76 -15.97
N ALA A 825 -18.66 -47.97 -15.82
CA ALA A 825 -18.13 -47.56 -14.53
C ALA A 825 -18.72 -46.22 -14.10
N ARG A 826 -19.00 -46.05 -12.80
CA ARG A 826 -19.32 -44.73 -12.24
C ARG A 826 -18.02 -43.91 -12.17
N TYR A 827 -18.08 -42.58 -12.17
CA TYR A 827 -16.89 -41.74 -12.09
C TYR A 827 -16.79 -41.09 -10.71
N TYR A 828 -15.60 -41.16 -10.11
CA TYR A 828 -15.26 -40.45 -8.88
C TYR A 828 -14.08 -39.52 -9.13
N ARG A 829 -14.16 -38.27 -8.64
CA ARG A 829 -13.01 -37.35 -8.59
C ARG A 829 -12.69 -37.05 -7.12
N PRO A 830 -11.45 -37.26 -6.66
CA PRO A 830 -11.07 -36.90 -5.30
C PRO A 830 -11.01 -35.39 -5.13
N GLY A 831 -11.48 -34.88 -3.98
CA GLY A 831 -11.28 -33.48 -3.59
C GLY A 831 -9.80 -33.09 -3.60
N SER A 832 -9.52 -31.85 -3.97
CA SER A 832 -8.17 -31.30 -4.23
C SER A 832 -7.37 -32.01 -5.36
N GLY A 833 -7.95 -32.97 -6.08
CA GLY A 833 -7.30 -33.63 -7.23
C GLY A 833 -6.16 -34.61 -6.88
N PHE A 834 -5.90 -34.87 -5.59
CA PHE A 834 -4.89 -35.83 -5.14
C PHE A 834 -5.52 -37.18 -4.78
N PHE A 835 -4.85 -38.29 -5.15
CA PHE A 835 -5.27 -39.64 -4.78
C PHE A 835 -4.13 -40.42 -4.11
N SER A 836 -4.49 -41.31 -3.19
CA SER A 836 -3.61 -42.31 -2.60
C SER A 836 -4.00 -43.72 -3.06
N GLU A 837 -3.28 -44.75 -2.61
CA GLU A 837 -3.66 -46.16 -2.82
C GLU A 837 -5.07 -46.44 -2.26
N ARG A 838 -5.28 -46.10 -0.98
CA ARG A 838 -6.57 -46.13 -0.27
C ARG A 838 -7.73 -45.51 -1.09
N VAL A 839 -7.51 -44.36 -1.73
CA VAL A 839 -8.54 -43.69 -2.54
C VAL A 839 -8.90 -44.52 -3.78
N ARG A 840 -7.91 -45.08 -4.48
CA ARG A 840 -8.13 -45.93 -5.66
C ARG A 840 -8.80 -47.25 -5.29
N GLU A 841 -8.39 -47.87 -4.18
CA GLU A 841 -8.94 -49.13 -3.69
C GLU A 841 -10.42 -49.00 -3.25
N VAL A 842 -10.75 -47.95 -2.48
CA VAL A 842 -12.14 -47.70 -2.04
C VAL A 842 -13.02 -47.37 -3.24
N ALA A 843 -12.61 -46.45 -4.11
CA ALA A 843 -13.37 -46.11 -5.32
C ALA A 843 -13.56 -47.34 -6.23
N GLY A 844 -12.49 -48.11 -6.48
CA GLY A 844 -12.52 -49.31 -7.30
C GLY A 844 -13.45 -50.40 -6.74
N ARG A 845 -13.36 -50.70 -5.43
CA ARG A 845 -14.25 -51.66 -4.74
C ARG A 845 -15.72 -51.26 -4.82
N LEU A 846 -16.02 -49.95 -4.88
CA LEU A 846 -17.36 -49.42 -5.01
C LEU A 846 -17.88 -49.36 -6.46
N GLY A 847 -17.06 -49.76 -7.45
CA GLY A 847 -17.40 -49.73 -8.88
C GLY A 847 -17.16 -48.38 -9.57
N TYR A 848 -16.28 -47.54 -9.01
CA TYR A 848 -15.93 -46.23 -9.56
C TYR A 848 -14.55 -46.25 -10.22
N ARG A 849 -14.45 -45.53 -11.33
CA ARG A 849 -13.17 -45.12 -11.90
C ARG A 849 -12.77 -43.75 -11.37
N VAL A 850 -11.53 -43.62 -10.89
CA VAL A 850 -10.96 -42.34 -10.46
C VAL A 850 -10.65 -41.48 -11.70
N VAL A 851 -11.06 -40.21 -11.70
CA VAL A 851 -10.89 -39.28 -12.82
C VAL A 851 -10.22 -38.00 -12.36
N LEU A 852 -9.04 -37.72 -12.90
CA LEU A 852 -8.39 -36.39 -12.82
C LEU A 852 -8.58 -35.71 -14.18
N GLY A 853 -7.51 -35.43 -14.92
CA GLY A 853 -7.62 -34.86 -16.25
C GLY A 853 -6.26 -34.69 -16.92
N SER A 854 -6.27 -33.97 -18.04
CA SER A 854 -5.06 -33.63 -18.82
C SER A 854 -4.95 -32.15 -19.17
N ILE A 855 -6.01 -31.39 -18.91
CA ILE A 855 -6.13 -29.96 -19.18
C ILE A 855 -6.81 -29.36 -17.95
N TYR A 856 -6.04 -28.70 -17.10
CA TYR A 856 -6.54 -28.03 -15.89
C TYR A 856 -6.04 -26.59 -15.92
N PRO A 857 -6.91 -25.60 -16.16
CA PRO A 857 -6.51 -24.20 -16.27
C PRO A 857 -6.19 -23.53 -14.92
N TYR A 858 -6.22 -24.29 -13.81
CA TYR A 858 -6.10 -23.75 -12.45
C TYR A 858 -7.20 -22.71 -12.16
N ASP A 859 -8.41 -22.94 -12.69
CA ASP A 859 -9.56 -22.03 -12.54
C ASP A 859 -10.17 -22.03 -11.13
N ALA A 860 -9.79 -22.96 -10.26
CA ALA A 860 -10.12 -22.89 -8.84
C ALA A 860 -9.38 -21.73 -8.14
N GLN A 861 -8.17 -21.37 -8.62
CA GLN A 861 -7.27 -20.37 -8.05
C GLN A 861 -7.15 -19.10 -8.92
N ILE A 862 -7.16 -19.24 -10.25
CA ILE A 862 -6.95 -18.15 -11.21
C ILE A 862 -8.30 -17.58 -11.66
N GLY A 863 -8.63 -16.37 -11.21
CA GLY A 863 -9.90 -15.68 -11.51
C GLY A 863 -10.12 -15.27 -12.98
N TRP A 864 -9.10 -15.40 -13.84
CA TRP A 864 -9.07 -14.75 -15.14
C TRP A 864 -9.64 -15.64 -16.26
N ALA A 865 -10.96 -15.55 -16.49
CA ALA A 865 -11.68 -16.27 -17.55
C ALA A 865 -10.99 -16.28 -18.94
N TRP A 866 -10.29 -15.20 -19.31
CA TRP A 866 -9.56 -15.10 -20.58
C TRP A 866 -8.25 -15.93 -20.59
N LEU A 867 -7.55 -15.99 -19.45
CA LEU A 867 -6.32 -16.76 -19.30
C LEU A 867 -6.65 -18.25 -19.20
N ASN A 868 -7.68 -18.60 -18.45
CA ASN A 868 -8.14 -19.98 -18.29
C ASN A 868 -8.64 -20.53 -19.64
N ALA A 869 -9.41 -19.73 -20.40
CA ALA A 869 -9.74 -20.08 -21.78
C ALA A 869 -8.49 -20.23 -22.66
N ARG A 870 -7.51 -19.31 -22.58
CA ARG A 870 -6.24 -19.41 -23.32
C ARG A 870 -5.43 -20.66 -22.94
N HIS A 871 -5.45 -21.08 -21.67
CA HIS A 871 -4.85 -22.34 -21.22
C HIS A 871 -5.53 -23.51 -21.93
N VAL A 872 -6.85 -23.68 -21.74
CA VAL A 872 -7.61 -24.83 -22.26
C VAL A 872 -7.40 -24.95 -23.77
N LEU A 873 -7.57 -23.84 -24.48
CA LEU A 873 -7.40 -23.73 -25.94
C LEU A 873 -5.96 -23.95 -26.42
N SER A 874 -4.96 -23.98 -25.53
CA SER A 874 -3.56 -24.25 -25.86
C SER A 874 -3.09 -25.68 -25.54
N MET A 875 -3.92 -26.48 -24.86
CA MET A 875 -3.63 -27.89 -24.54
C MET A 875 -4.61 -28.88 -25.21
N LEU A 876 -5.56 -28.39 -26.00
CA LEU A 876 -6.50 -29.21 -26.78
C LEU A 876 -5.78 -30.29 -27.59
N SER A 877 -6.21 -31.53 -27.38
CA SER A 877 -5.81 -32.69 -28.17
C SER A 877 -6.90 -33.76 -28.11
N PRO A 878 -7.06 -34.62 -29.13
CA PRO A 878 -8.10 -35.63 -29.16
C PRO A 878 -8.03 -36.58 -27.95
N GLY A 879 -9.16 -36.81 -27.29
CA GLY A 879 -9.23 -37.59 -26.05
C GLY A 879 -8.84 -36.82 -24.78
N GLY A 880 -8.57 -35.51 -24.86
CA GLY A 880 -8.29 -34.69 -23.69
C GLY A 880 -9.49 -34.58 -22.75
N VAL A 881 -9.23 -34.63 -21.44
CA VAL A 881 -10.20 -34.34 -20.37
C VAL A 881 -9.87 -32.95 -19.80
N VAL A 882 -10.86 -32.07 -19.82
CA VAL A 882 -10.79 -30.68 -19.32
C VAL A 882 -11.47 -30.60 -17.95
N ILE A 883 -10.77 -30.04 -16.96
CA ILE A 883 -11.30 -29.73 -15.62
C ILE A 883 -11.69 -28.25 -15.58
N CYS A 884 -12.88 -27.95 -15.04
CA CYS A 884 -13.36 -26.61 -14.69
C CYS A 884 -14.16 -26.72 -13.36
N HIS A 885 -14.45 -25.61 -12.68
CA HIS A 885 -15.19 -25.61 -11.40
C HIS A 885 -16.50 -24.82 -11.48
N ASP A 886 -17.62 -25.38 -11.00
CA ASP A 886 -18.96 -24.78 -11.05
C ASP A 886 -19.06 -23.55 -10.12
N ARG A 887 -18.58 -23.68 -8.87
CA ARG A 887 -18.56 -22.63 -7.82
C ARG A 887 -17.57 -21.48 -8.11
N ARG A 888 -17.41 -21.04 -9.37
CA ARG A 888 -16.57 -19.88 -9.76
C ARG A 888 -17.26 -19.02 -10.81
N SER A 889 -17.42 -17.72 -10.52
CA SER A 889 -18.16 -16.77 -11.37
C SER A 889 -17.57 -16.55 -12.77
N TRP A 890 -16.28 -16.87 -12.95
CA TRP A 890 -15.56 -16.79 -14.22
C TRP A 890 -15.68 -18.03 -15.12
N THR A 891 -16.25 -19.15 -14.63
CA THR A 891 -16.36 -20.40 -15.42
C THR A 891 -17.31 -20.25 -16.60
N GLU A 892 -18.46 -19.59 -16.45
CA GLU A 892 -19.36 -19.33 -17.58
C GLU A 892 -18.73 -18.38 -18.63
N PRO A 893 -18.14 -17.22 -18.25
CA PRO A 893 -17.37 -16.37 -19.16
C PRO A 893 -16.17 -17.05 -19.83
N MET A 894 -15.55 -18.05 -19.19
CA MET A 894 -14.53 -18.91 -19.81
C MET A 894 -15.16 -19.84 -20.85
N LEU A 895 -16.23 -20.56 -20.51
CA LEU A 895 -16.90 -21.50 -21.40
C LEU A 895 -17.47 -20.81 -22.65
N ARG A 896 -18.01 -19.59 -22.52
CA ARG A 896 -18.42 -18.75 -23.66
C ARG A 896 -17.27 -18.38 -24.62
N ARG A 897 -16.00 -18.48 -24.19
CA ARG A 897 -14.81 -18.33 -25.05
C ARG A 897 -14.30 -19.67 -25.58
N VAL A 898 -14.31 -20.73 -24.75
CA VAL A 898 -13.79 -22.06 -25.10
C VAL A 898 -14.70 -22.81 -26.07
N LEU A 899 -16.00 -22.88 -25.80
CA LEU A 899 -16.93 -23.73 -26.55
C LEU A 899 -17.08 -23.33 -28.04
N PRO A 900 -17.18 -22.03 -28.42
CA PRO A 900 -17.20 -21.65 -29.83
C PRO A 900 -15.87 -21.95 -30.54
N GLU A 901 -14.74 -21.85 -29.82
CA GLU A 901 -13.41 -22.09 -30.38
C GLU A 901 -13.13 -23.59 -30.58
N LEU A 902 -13.61 -24.46 -29.68
CA LEU A 902 -13.62 -25.91 -29.89
C LEU A 902 -14.32 -26.23 -31.22
N LYS A 903 -15.56 -25.75 -31.37
CA LYS A 903 -16.39 -25.96 -32.57
C LYS A 903 -15.72 -25.41 -33.84
N ARG A 904 -15.08 -24.23 -33.76
CA ARG A 904 -14.30 -23.63 -34.86
C ARG A 904 -13.09 -24.47 -35.27
N ARG A 905 -12.48 -25.19 -34.33
CA ARG A 905 -11.36 -26.13 -34.57
C ARG A 905 -11.82 -27.54 -34.91
N GLY A 906 -13.12 -27.77 -35.09
CA GLY A 906 -13.70 -29.09 -35.37
C GLY A 906 -13.77 -30.01 -34.16
N TYR A 907 -13.55 -29.51 -32.93
CA TYR A 907 -13.68 -30.29 -31.71
C TYR A 907 -15.12 -30.30 -31.18
N GLU A 908 -15.54 -31.46 -30.66
CA GLU A 908 -16.80 -31.64 -29.95
C GLU A 908 -16.54 -31.83 -28.45
N ALA A 909 -17.29 -31.11 -27.60
CA ALA A 909 -17.27 -31.26 -26.15
C ALA A 909 -18.37 -32.24 -25.71
N VAL A 910 -17.94 -33.34 -25.08
CA VAL A 910 -18.78 -34.49 -24.75
C VAL A 910 -18.66 -34.90 -23.28
N THR A 911 -19.51 -35.84 -22.83
CA THR A 911 -19.40 -36.47 -21.51
C THR A 911 -18.25 -37.51 -21.46
N LEU A 912 -17.81 -37.89 -20.26
CA LEU A 912 -16.78 -38.90 -20.07
C LEU A 912 -17.17 -40.26 -20.67
N THR A 913 -18.42 -40.72 -20.46
CA THR A 913 -18.90 -41.97 -21.08
C THR A 913 -18.91 -41.90 -22.61
N ARG A 914 -19.33 -40.76 -23.20
CA ARG A 914 -19.32 -40.57 -24.65
C ARG A 914 -17.90 -40.61 -25.22
N LEU A 915 -16.92 -40.06 -24.49
CA LEU A 915 -15.50 -40.09 -24.87
C LEU A 915 -14.90 -41.51 -24.76
N LEU A 916 -15.20 -42.23 -23.68
CA LEU A 916 -14.66 -43.57 -23.43
C LEU A 916 -15.21 -44.64 -24.38
N ALA A 917 -16.43 -44.47 -24.90
CA ALA A 917 -17.00 -45.36 -25.91
C ALA A 917 -16.08 -45.51 -27.16
N GLU A 918 -15.47 -44.41 -27.61
CA GLU A 918 -14.62 -44.33 -28.82
C GLU A 918 -13.30 -45.09 -28.75
N VAL A 919 -12.93 -45.61 -27.57
CA VAL A 919 -11.72 -46.41 -27.30
C VAL A 919 -11.95 -47.90 -27.56
N THR A 920 -13.22 -48.31 -27.70
CA THR A 920 -13.63 -49.73 -27.67
C THR A 920 -14.30 -50.19 -28.97
N GLY A 921 -13.89 -49.63 -30.10
CA GLY A 921 -14.35 -49.97 -31.45
C GLY A 921 -13.34 -49.54 -32.51
#